data_AF-A0A6B3QAU6-F1
#
_entry.id   AF-A0A6B3QAU6-F1
#
_cell.length_a   1.000
_cell.length_b   1.000
_cell.length_c   1.000
_cell.angle_alpha   90.00
_cell.angle_beta   90.00
_cell.angle_gamma   90.00
#
_symmetry.space_group_name_H-M   'P 1'
#
loop_
_entity.id
_entity.type
_entity.pdbx_description
1 polymer ?
#
loop_
_entity_poly.entity_id
_entity_poly.type
_entity_poly.pdbx_seq_one_letter_code
_entity_poly.pdbx_strand_id
1 'polypeptide(L)'
;DNITNQDSSTNYPFSTNQYRNELRHTLWLLPGVKEANAFEKLLNEHQIFGKEYKIVNVVKDDKSDSNEVVTEGDLDKVRQAIGDPSQNKTITLTVRKLTTGVNIPEWTAVLFLSNTNSAMNYLQAAFRAQTPFSHEKLGMKKNCYIFDFAPDRALTVMAESAQINSGVGKKNTLQQKEAMTQLLNFMPILGQTDHGMKVFNVDRMLTQLKKVYAEKAVRSGFEDDSLYNDELLTLDEADLNDFNNLKEIVGKTNLSGLPKKVEINVNGLTDEEYEKGEKAQKKKPRERITEEKEIIEKVKQAKKQRKAMISILRGISIRIPMMIYGMPIEVDKEMGIDEFVNHVDSISWEEFMPKGIKKSDFKRFAKYYDPEVFVEAGRIIRQRAQSYDDLEYTERAEKIAELFGTFKNPDKETVLTSWRVVNLQLSKTIGGLRYFDENFENTTSNGQDSITWVDTEITKEVFKPNTKILEINSKTGLYPLYVASSLFHQKRNKLNDDRAGRFSKIDDDEIIQEVLKENIYVIAKTPMAKTITRRTLAGYNDWTTNILYVEEIDQKLKSNMDQTLNEIQKGLNVMKFDVVIGNPPHQEKSIGDSTQKPPIYHKFMELAYTISDKAVLITPARFLFNAGATPEDWNHKMINDNHLKIVYFENVSYNIFPNTNFGSIVV
;
A
#
# COMPACT_ATOMS: atom_id res chain seq x y z
N ASP A 1 -25.13 16.51 -16.85
CA ASP A 1 -23.69 16.59 -16.47
C ASP A 1 -23.58 16.87 -14.98
N ASN A 2 -22.49 16.50 -14.32
CA ASN A 2 -22.33 16.72 -12.87
C ASN A 2 -22.04 18.20 -12.53
N ILE A 3 -21.58 19.00 -13.51
CA ILE A 3 -21.12 20.36 -13.25
C ILE A 3 -22.27 21.38 -13.10
N THR A 4 -23.42 21.14 -13.74
CA THR A 4 -24.59 22.03 -13.69
C THR A 4 -25.84 21.43 -13.04
N ASN A 5 -25.87 20.10 -12.84
CA ASN A 5 -26.95 19.43 -12.13
C ASN A 5 -26.75 19.49 -10.62
N GLN A 6 -27.82 19.79 -9.90
CA GLN A 6 -27.83 19.79 -8.45
C GLN A 6 -27.85 18.34 -7.92
N ASP A 7 -26.90 18.03 -7.05
CA ASP A 7 -26.83 16.77 -6.31
C ASP A 7 -26.42 17.11 -4.88
N SER A 8 -27.22 16.71 -3.90
CA SER A 8 -26.96 16.99 -2.48
C SER A 8 -25.67 16.37 -1.95
N SER A 9 -25.08 15.42 -2.68
CA SER A 9 -23.82 14.77 -2.34
C SER A 9 -22.60 15.40 -3.02
N THR A 10 -22.77 16.29 -4.02
CA THR A 10 -21.66 16.87 -4.78
C THR A 10 -21.70 18.40 -4.84
N ASN A 11 -20.56 19.04 -4.57
CA ASN A 11 -20.44 20.51 -4.51
C ASN A 11 -19.77 21.08 -5.78
N TYR A 12 -20.25 20.70 -6.96
CA TYR A 12 -19.65 21.15 -8.21
C TYR A 12 -19.87 22.65 -8.50
N PRO A 13 -18.93 23.32 -9.20
CA PRO A 13 -18.89 24.79 -9.27
C PRO A 13 -20.13 25.47 -9.84
N PHE A 14 -20.89 24.83 -10.72
CA PHE A 14 -22.07 25.45 -11.37
C PHE A 14 -23.36 24.68 -11.07
N SER A 15 -23.38 23.79 -10.07
CA SER A 15 -24.48 22.85 -9.84
C SER A 15 -25.75 23.50 -9.28
N THR A 16 -25.59 24.62 -8.54
CA THR A 16 -26.71 25.33 -7.90
C THR A 16 -26.86 26.75 -8.44
N ASN A 17 -28.06 27.31 -8.32
CA ASN A 17 -28.30 28.72 -8.65
C ASN A 17 -27.44 29.67 -7.82
N GLN A 18 -27.16 29.32 -6.56
CA GLN A 18 -26.26 30.09 -5.71
C GLN A 18 -24.86 30.14 -6.31
N TYR A 19 -24.27 29.00 -6.65
CA TYR A 19 -22.93 28.98 -7.23
C TYR A 19 -22.88 29.66 -8.59
N ARG A 20 -23.90 29.50 -9.43
CA ARG A 20 -24.01 30.24 -10.70
C ARG A 20 -24.11 31.77 -10.51
N ASN A 21 -24.60 32.23 -9.37
CA ASN A 21 -24.65 33.65 -9.03
C ASN A 21 -23.34 34.17 -8.41
N GLU A 22 -22.52 33.29 -7.83
CA GLU A 22 -21.16 33.60 -7.38
C GLU A 22 -20.16 33.54 -8.56
N LEU A 23 -20.35 32.60 -9.48
CA LEU A 23 -19.55 32.37 -10.67
C LEU A 23 -20.14 33.08 -11.90
N ARG A 24 -20.38 34.38 -11.81
CA ARG A 24 -20.99 35.16 -12.91
C ARG A 24 -20.05 35.35 -14.09
N HIS A 25 -18.81 35.70 -13.81
CA HIS A 25 -17.81 35.95 -14.84
C HIS A 25 -16.59 35.09 -14.55
N THR A 26 -16.25 34.20 -15.48
CA THR A 26 -15.18 33.21 -15.26
C THR A 26 -14.25 33.11 -16.46
N LEU A 27 -12.98 32.85 -16.20
CA LEU A 27 -11.94 32.62 -17.20
C LEU A 27 -11.61 31.12 -17.29
N TRP A 28 -11.70 30.53 -18.46
CA TRP A 28 -11.47 29.10 -18.67
C TRP A 28 -10.26 28.93 -19.58
N LEU A 29 -9.26 28.19 -19.10
CA LEU A 29 -7.99 27.97 -19.77
C LEU A 29 -8.03 26.63 -20.54
N LEU A 30 -7.95 26.69 -21.87
CA LEU A 30 -8.09 25.54 -22.77
C LEU A 30 -6.73 25.09 -23.33
N PRO A 31 -6.59 23.80 -23.72
CA PRO A 31 -5.31 23.25 -24.17
C PRO A 31 -4.89 23.73 -25.57
N GLY A 32 -5.84 24.15 -26.41
CA GLY A 32 -5.58 24.62 -27.78
C GLY A 32 -6.79 25.32 -28.40
N VAL A 33 -6.55 25.98 -29.54
CA VAL A 33 -7.53 26.84 -30.24
C VAL A 33 -8.64 25.99 -30.85
N LYS A 34 -8.31 24.81 -31.39
CA LYS A 34 -9.31 23.90 -31.96
C LYS A 34 -10.27 23.40 -30.89
N GLU A 35 -9.74 23.07 -29.72
CA GLU A 35 -10.50 22.62 -28.55
C GLU A 35 -11.38 23.75 -28.02
N ALA A 36 -10.85 24.98 -27.93
CA ALA A 36 -11.64 26.15 -27.55
C ALA A 36 -12.81 26.41 -28.52
N ASN A 37 -12.57 26.32 -29.83
CA ASN A 37 -13.59 26.49 -30.87
C ASN A 37 -14.67 25.40 -30.84
N ALA A 38 -14.27 24.14 -30.61
CA ALA A 38 -15.22 23.04 -30.46
C ALA A 38 -16.04 23.20 -29.17
N PHE A 39 -15.38 23.57 -28.08
CA PHE A 39 -16.03 23.70 -26.77
C PHE A 39 -16.97 24.90 -26.71
N GLU A 40 -16.66 26.02 -27.37
CA GLU A 40 -17.58 27.15 -27.54
C GLU A 40 -18.92 26.69 -28.13
N LYS A 41 -18.90 25.83 -29.17
CA LYS A 41 -20.14 25.31 -29.78
C LYS A 41 -20.95 24.49 -28.79
N LEU A 42 -20.31 23.56 -28.10
CA LEU A 42 -20.96 22.71 -27.09
C LEU A 42 -21.54 23.53 -25.93
N LEU A 43 -20.81 24.56 -25.45
CA LEU A 43 -21.29 25.44 -24.39
C LEU A 43 -22.51 26.25 -24.81
N ASN A 44 -22.57 26.71 -26.07
CA ASN A 44 -23.74 27.42 -26.60
C ASN A 44 -24.96 26.52 -26.77
N GLU A 45 -24.77 25.22 -27.04
CA GLU A 45 -25.86 24.24 -27.14
C GLU A 45 -26.33 23.74 -25.76
N HIS A 46 -25.51 23.93 -24.72
CA HIS A 46 -25.77 23.44 -23.38
C HIS A 46 -26.97 24.14 -22.71
N GLN A 47 -27.85 23.38 -22.07
CA GLN A 47 -29.12 23.91 -21.54
C GLN A 47 -28.98 25.04 -20.51
N ILE A 48 -27.92 24.98 -19.68
CA ILE A 48 -27.62 26.01 -18.68
C ILE A 48 -26.63 27.04 -19.25
N PHE A 49 -25.39 26.64 -19.58
CA PHE A 49 -24.37 27.58 -20.08
C PHE A 49 -24.81 28.38 -21.31
N GLY A 50 -25.44 27.77 -22.31
CA GLY A 50 -25.88 28.48 -23.52
C GLY A 50 -27.05 29.44 -23.31
N LYS A 51 -27.81 29.29 -22.22
CA LYS A 51 -28.94 30.16 -21.87
C LYS A 51 -28.58 31.24 -20.86
N GLU A 52 -27.77 30.90 -19.86
CA GLU A 52 -27.44 31.81 -18.76
C GLU A 52 -26.14 32.61 -18.99
N TYR A 53 -25.22 32.12 -19.82
CA TYR A 53 -23.89 32.72 -19.98
C TYR A 53 -23.62 33.14 -21.42
N LYS A 54 -23.02 34.32 -21.58
CA LYS A 54 -22.42 34.73 -22.84
C LYS A 54 -21.02 34.12 -22.97
N ILE A 55 -20.83 33.25 -23.95
CA ILE A 55 -19.54 32.61 -24.22
C ILE A 55 -18.67 33.55 -25.06
N VAL A 56 -17.46 33.83 -24.60
CA VAL A 56 -16.50 34.74 -25.26
C VAL A 56 -15.23 33.96 -25.55
N ASN A 57 -15.05 33.54 -26.79
CA ASN A 57 -13.84 32.86 -27.23
C ASN A 57 -12.84 33.86 -27.81
N VAL A 58 -11.79 34.19 -27.05
CA VAL A 58 -10.82 35.22 -27.45
C VAL A 58 -9.75 34.72 -28.44
N VAL A 59 -9.74 33.41 -28.71
CA VAL A 59 -8.78 32.78 -29.63
C VAL A 59 -9.42 32.28 -30.93
N LYS A 60 -10.71 32.61 -31.16
CA LYS A 60 -11.51 32.06 -32.26
C LYS A 60 -10.88 32.19 -33.64
N ASP A 61 -10.23 33.32 -33.88
CA ASP A 61 -9.62 33.69 -35.16
C ASP A 61 -8.10 33.42 -35.20
N ASP A 62 -7.52 32.87 -34.13
CA ASP A 62 -6.09 32.58 -34.08
C ASP A 62 -5.74 31.36 -34.95
N LYS A 63 -4.59 31.45 -35.64
CA LYS A 63 -4.07 30.37 -36.49
C LYS A 63 -3.12 29.41 -35.77
N SER A 64 -2.72 29.75 -34.55
CA SER A 64 -1.73 29.01 -33.76
C SER A 64 -2.05 29.09 -32.26
N ASP A 65 -1.81 27.98 -31.55
CA ASP A 65 -1.90 27.89 -30.08
C ASP A 65 -0.79 28.66 -29.36
N SER A 66 0.26 29.07 -30.08
CA SER A 66 1.41 29.82 -29.55
C SER A 66 1.20 31.34 -29.56
N ASN A 67 0.04 31.83 -30.01
CA ASN A 67 -0.21 33.26 -30.15
C ASN A 67 -0.60 33.87 -28.79
N GLU A 68 0.41 34.19 -27.98
CA GLU A 68 0.21 34.78 -26.64
C GLU A 68 0.04 36.32 -26.68
N VAL A 69 0.12 36.93 -27.87
CA VAL A 69 -0.02 38.38 -28.04
C VAL A 69 -1.46 38.80 -27.77
N VAL A 70 -1.65 39.55 -26.69
CA VAL A 70 -2.93 40.20 -26.37
C VAL A 70 -3.12 41.39 -27.29
N THR A 71 -4.23 41.44 -28.01
CA THR A 71 -4.65 42.65 -28.75
C THR A 71 -5.62 43.47 -27.92
N GLU A 72 -5.67 44.80 -28.12
CA GLU A 72 -6.70 45.64 -27.49
C GLU A 72 -8.12 45.13 -27.80
N GLY A 73 -8.31 44.60 -29.01
CA GLY A 73 -9.57 43.98 -29.43
C GLY A 73 -9.98 42.75 -28.60
N ASP A 74 -9.04 41.97 -28.07
CA ASP A 74 -9.35 40.79 -27.24
C ASP A 74 -9.87 41.21 -25.86
N LEU A 75 -9.31 42.27 -25.28
CA LEU A 75 -9.76 42.82 -24.00
C LEU A 75 -11.12 43.50 -24.13
N ASP A 76 -11.33 44.27 -25.20
CA ASP A 76 -12.58 44.98 -25.46
C ASP A 76 -13.74 44.01 -25.72
N LYS A 77 -13.51 42.90 -26.43
CA LYS A 77 -14.51 41.83 -26.62
C LYS A 77 -15.04 41.32 -25.28
N VAL A 78 -14.17 41.08 -24.30
CA VAL A 78 -14.57 40.59 -22.98
C VAL A 78 -15.32 41.67 -22.20
N ARG A 79 -14.81 42.90 -22.17
CA ARG A 79 -15.48 44.01 -21.45
C ARG A 79 -16.85 44.35 -22.02
N GLN A 80 -17.00 44.34 -23.35
CA GLN A 80 -18.28 44.53 -24.01
C GLN A 80 -19.25 43.38 -23.74
N ALA A 81 -18.76 42.15 -23.63
CA ALA A 81 -19.59 41.00 -23.27
C ALA A 81 -20.06 41.05 -21.81
N ILE A 82 -19.25 41.58 -20.91
CA ILE A 82 -19.60 41.79 -19.50
C ILE A 82 -20.65 42.90 -19.37
N GLY A 83 -20.41 44.10 -19.93
CA GLY A 83 -21.34 45.22 -19.82
C GLY A 83 -21.66 45.57 -18.35
N ASP A 84 -22.94 45.58 -17.97
CA ASP A 84 -23.34 45.63 -16.56
C ASP A 84 -23.16 44.22 -15.93
N PRO A 85 -22.18 44.04 -15.01
CA PRO A 85 -21.87 42.74 -14.42
C PRO A 85 -23.02 42.19 -13.56
N SER A 86 -23.96 43.04 -13.11
CA SER A 86 -25.14 42.61 -12.36
C SER A 86 -26.21 41.97 -13.25
N GLN A 87 -26.21 42.27 -14.55
CA GLN A 87 -27.22 41.78 -15.49
C GLN A 87 -26.74 40.57 -16.28
N ASN A 88 -25.46 40.52 -16.62
CA ASN A 88 -24.90 39.46 -17.46
C ASN A 88 -24.11 38.43 -16.67
N LYS A 89 -23.91 37.25 -17.28
CA LYS A 89 -22.92 36.26 -16.87
C LYS A 89 -22.08 35.89 -18.10
N THR A 90 -20.78 35.68 -17.94
CA THR A 90 -19.86 35.44 -19.05
C THR A 90 -18.89 34.30 -18.77
N ILE A 91 -18.65 33.45 -19.76
CA ILE A 91 -17.56 32.47 -19.76
C ILE A 91 -16.55 32.91 -20.82
N THR A 92 -15.34 33.28 -20.40
CA THR A 92 -14.25 33.63 -21.31
C THR A 92 -13.39 32.40 -21.57
N LEU A 93 -13.30 31.94 -22.82
CA LEU A 93 -12.43 30.85 -23.23
C LEU A 93 -11.12 31.42 -23.78
N THR A 94 -9.99 30.94 -23.30
CA THR A 94 -8.67 31.39 -23.76
C THR A 94 -7.66 30.25 -23.86
N VAL A 95 -6.68 30.41 -24.75
CA VAL A 95 -5.47 29.59 -24.84
C VAL A 95 -4.30 30.50 -24.53
N ARG A 96 -4.00 30.65 -23.22
CA ARG A 96 -2.92 31.49 -22.65
C ARG A 96 -3.01 33.01 -22.87
N LYS A 97 -3.84 33.53 -23.77
CA LYS A 97 -4.13 34.97 -23.85
C LYS A 97 -4.85 35.48 -22.59
N LEU A 98 -4.67 36.77 -22.30
CA LEU A 98 -5.28 37.46 -21.15
C LEU A 98 -4.91 36.87 -19.77
N THR A 99 -3.88 36.03 -19.71
CA THR A 99 -3.35 35.48 -18.46
C THR A 99 -2.28 36.37 -17.82
N THR A 100 -1.72 37.31 -18.59
CA THR A 100 -0.69 38.26 -18.17
C THR A 100 -1.01 39.67 -18.66
N GLY A 101 -0.55 40.70 -17.92
CA GLY A 101 -0.61 42.09 -18.36
C GLY A 101 -2.00 42.74 -18.46
N VAL A 102 -3.09 42.05 -18.09
CA VAL A 102 -4.46 42.56 -18.17
C VAL A 102 -5.24 42.37 -16.87
N ASN A 103 -6.19 43.28 -16.63
CA ASN A 103 -7.09 43.25 -15.47
C ASN A 103 -8.55 43.30 -15.94
N ILE A 104 -9.31 42.27 -15.59
CA ILE A 104 -10.78 42.19 -15.70
C ILE A 104 -11.28 41.92 -14.27
N PRO A 105 -11.61 42.99 -13.51
CA PRO A 105 -12.03 42.90 -12.11
C PRO A 105 -13.21 41.97 -11.87
N GLU A 106 -14.08 41.79 -12.85
CA GLU A 106 -15.34 41.07 -12.70
C GLU A 106 -15.14 39.55 -12.59
N TRP A 107 -14.00 39.01 -13.04
CA TRP A 107 -13.76 37.56 -12.98
C TRP A 107 -13.71 37.04 -11.55
N THR A 108 -14.61 36.12 -11.20
CA THR A 108 -14.71 35.51 -9.87
C THR A 108 -14.06 34.13 -9.80
N ALA A 109 -13.82 33.47 -10.93
CA ALA A 109 -13.11 32.20 -10.95
C ALA A 109 -12.29 31.93 -12.22
N VAL A 110 -11.30 31.05 -12.06
CA VAL A 110 -10.49 30.49 -13.15
C VAL A 110 -10.65 28.97 -13.18
N LEU A 111 -10.92 28.42 -14.36
CA LEU A 111 -10.99 26.97 -14.60
C LEU A 111 -9.78 26.53 -15.43
N PHE A 112 -9.01 25.57 -14.90
CA PHE A 112 -7.87 24.97 -15.60
C PHE A 112 -8.29 23.68 -16.31
N LEU A 113 -8.55 23.79 -17.62
CA LEU A 113 -8.89 22.67 -18.50
C LEU A 113 -7.72 22.24 -19.40
N SER A 114 -6.51 22.72 -19.11
CA SER A 114 -5.27 22.44 -19.85
C SER A 114 -4.15 21.94 -18.93
N ASN A 115 -3.27 21.08 -19.45
CA ASN A 115 -2.07 20.61 -18.75
C ASN A 115 -0.94 21.65 -18.79
N THR A 116 -1.09 22.75 -18.05
CA THR A 116 -0.05 23.78 -17.88
C THR A 116 0.95 23.33 -16.83
N ASN A 117 2.24 23.20 -17.19
CA ASN A 117 3.28 22.69 -16.29
C ASN A 117 4.16 23.79 -15.67
N SER A 118 3.97 25.07 -16.03
CA SER A 118 4.76 26.16 -15.45
C SER A 118 4.02 26.78 -14.26
N ALA A 119 4.63 26.71 -13.07
CA ALA A 119 4.07 27.33 -11.88
C ALA A 119 3.82 28.83 -12.03
N MET A 120 4.73 29.55 -12.71
CA MET A 120 4.58 30.97 -13.00
C MET A 120 3.31 31.25 -13.83
N ASN A 121 3.13 30.54 -14.94
CA ASN A 121 1.98 30.75 -15.83
C ASN A 121 0.68 30.37 -15.13
N TYR A 122 0.69 29.30 -14.32
CA TYR A 122 -0.46 28.88 -13.55
C TYR A 122 -0.87 29.95 -12.54
N LEU A 123 0.06 30.43 -11.69
CA LEU A 123 -0.26 31.45 -10.69
C LEU A 123 -0.67 32.78 -11.34
N GLN A 124 -0.03 33.17 -12.44
CA GLN A 124 -0.41 34.37 -13.19
C GLN A 124 -1.84 34.30 -13.72
N ALA A 125 -2.26 33.14 -14.23
CA ALA A 125 -3.64 32.92 -14.66
C ALA A 125 -4.60 32.85 -13.47
N ALA A 126 -4.27 32.08 -12.44
CA ALA A 126 -5.09 31.87 -11.25
C ALA A 126 -5.40 33.19 -10.51
N PHE A 127 -4.40 34.05 -10.34
CA PHE A 127 -4.55 35.34 -9.67
C PHE A 127 -5.37 36.37 -10.45
N ARG A 128 -5.78 36.09 -11.70
CA ARG A 128 -6.72 36.97 -12.41
C ARG A 128 -8.05 37.11 -11.68
N ALA A 129 -8.53 36.04 -11.06
CA ALA A 129 -9.76 36.08 -10.28
C ALA A 129 -9.63 36.89 -8.96
N GLN A 130 -8.41 37.14 -8.48
CA GLN A 130 -8.13 37.94 -7.29
C GLN A 130 -8.16 39.46 -7.53
N THR A 131 -8.34 39.91 -8.77
CA THR A 131 -8.44 41.34 -9.07
C THR A 131 -9.56 41.98 -8.24
N PRO A 132 -9.29 43.02 -7.42
CA PRO A 132 -10.30 43.65 -6.57
C PRO A 132 -11.47 44.20 -7.38
N PHE A 133 -12.69 43.98 -6.89
CA PHE A 133 -13.92 44.42 -7.54
C PHE A 133 -14.97 44.81 -6.51
N SER A 134 -15.63 45.94 -6.75
CA SER A 134 -16.76 46.43 -5.96
C SER A 134 -17.80 47.02 -6.90
N HIS A 135 -19.06 46.71 -6.64
CA HIS A 135 -20.18 47.19 -7.44
C HIS A 135 -21.41 47.44 -6.56
N GLU A 136 -22.19 48.47 -6.86
CA GLU A 136 -23.32 48.90 -6.02
C GLU A 136 -24.33 47.77 -5.73
N LYS A 137 -24.63 46.94 -6.73
CA LYS A 137 -25.61 45.83 -6.61
C LYS A 137 -25.01 44.50 -6.18
N LEU A 138 -23.75 44.23 -6.55
CA LEU A 138 -23.11 42.93 -6.29
C LEU A 138 -22.27 42.95 -5.01
N GLY A 139 -22.06 44.14 -4.44
CA GLY A 139 -21.19 44.36 -3.31
C GLY A 139 -19.71 44.20 -3.68
N MET A 140 -18.89 44.00 -2.65
CA MET A 140 -17.46 43.77 -2.78
C MET A 140 -17.17 42.28 -2.96
N LYS A 141 -16.28 41.95 -3.91
CA LYS A 141 -15.78 40.57 -4.08
C LYS A 141 -15.02 40.15 -2.81
N LYS A 142 -15.53 39.13 -2.13
CA LYS A 142 -14.92 38.55 -0.92
C LYS A 142 -14.10 37.29 -1.20
N ASN A 143 -14.53 36.51 -2.19
CA ASN A 143 -13.92 35.23 -2.55
C ASN A 143 -13.59 35.20 -4.04
N CYS A 144 -12.56 34.45 -4.39
CA CYS A 144 -12.28 34.02 -5.75
C CYS A 144 -12.03 32.51 -5.76
N TYR A 145 -12.33 31.84 -6.86
CA TYR A 145 -12.23 30.39 -6.95
C TYR A 145 -11.28 29.96 -8.05
N ILE A 146 -10.50 28.92 -7.77
CA ILE A 146 -9.64 28.26 -8.75
C ILE A 146 -10.09 26.81 -8.79
N PHE A 147 -10.50 26.36 -9.97
CA PHE A 147 -10.93 24.99 -10.18
C PHE A 147 -9.92 24.28 -11.06
N ASP A 148 -9.25 23.29 -10.48
CA ASP A 148 -8.33 22.40 -11.18
C ASP A 148 -8.79 20.95 -10.95
N PHE A 149 -9.00 20.23 -12.05
CA PHE A 149 -9.45 18.83 -12.04
C PHE A 149 -8.29 17.83 -12.07
N ALA A 150 -7.05 18.31 -12.02
CA ALA A 150 -5.82 17.54 -11.90
C ALA A 150 -5.12 17.91 -10.57
N PRO A 151 -5.52 17.30 -9.45
CA PRO A 151 -5.01 17.67 -8.12
C PRO A 151 -3.49 17.56 -8.04
N ASP A 152 -2.89 16.51 -8.59
CA ASP A 152 -1.43 16.32 -8.54
C ASP A 152 -0.69 17.47 -9.24
N ARG A 153 -1.23 18.00 -10.35
CA ARG A 153 -0.66 19.15 -11.07
C ARG A 153 -0.76 20.41 -10.24
N ALA A 154 -1.95 20.71 -9.70
CA ALA A 154 -2.18 21.90 -8.89
C ALA A 154 -1.25 21.91 -7.66
N LEU A 155 -1.14 20.78 -6.96
CA LEU A 155 -0.25 20.63 -5.81
C LEU A 155 1.23 20.74 -6.23
N THR A 156 1.62 20.21 -7.40
CA THR A 156 3.00 20.27 -7.90
C THR A 156 3.41 21.70 -8.18
N VAL A 157 2.55 22.44 -8.88
CA VAL A 157 2.74 23.86 -9.17
C VAL A 157 2.88 24.69 -7.89
N MET A 158 2.05 24.41 -6.89
CA MET A 158 2.12 25.09 -5.60
C MET A 158 3.45 24.81 -4.90
N ALA A 159 3.89 23.54 -4.86
CA ALA A 159 5.20 23.14 -4.38
C ALA A 159 6.35 23.88 -5.07
N GLU A 160 6.35 23.93 -6.40
CA GLU A 160 7.34 24.66 -7.19
C GLU A 160 7.36 26.17 -6.86
N SER A 161 6.19 26.78 -6.68
CA SER A 161 6.09 28.21 -6.39
C SER A 161 6.66 28.61 -5.03
N ALA A 162 6.54 27.74 -4.02
CA ALA A 162 7.15 27.94 -2.71
C ALA A 162 8.60 27.43 -2.64
N GLN A 163 9.18 27.01 -3.77
CA GLN A 163 10.51 26.40 -3.85
C GLN A 163 10.65 25.18 -2.92
N ILE A 164 9.55 24.45 -2.70
CA ILE A 164 9.53 23.18 -2.00
C ILE A 164 9.97 22.08 -2.96
N ASN A 165 10.85 21.19 -2.48
CA ASN A 165 11.18 19.98 -3.18
C ASN A 165 9.98 19.00 -3.11
N SER A 166 9.29 18.81 -4.23
CA SER A 166 8.21 17.83 -4.40
C SER A 166 8.71 16.44 -4.80
N GLY A 167 9.98 16.32 -5.21
CA GLY A 167 10.61 15.06 -5.61
C GLY A 167 10.88 14.13 -4.43
N VAL A 168 10.79 12.82 -4.67
CA VAL A 168 11.02 11.81 -3.63
C VAL A 168 12.43 11.81 -3.10
N GLY A 169 12.53 11.65 -1.79
CA GLY A 169 13.77 11.59 -1.04
C GLY A 169 14.48 12.93 -0.83
N LYS A 170 14.03 14.02 -1.47
CA LYS A 170 14.60 15.36 -1.25
C LYS A 170 14.14 15.92 0.11
N LYS A 171 15.08 16.48 0.87
CA LYS A 171 14.77 17.18 2.13
C LYS A 171 14.07 18.51 1.83
N ASN A 172 13.17 18.92 2.74
CA ASN A 172 12.64 20.28 2.81
C ASN A 172 13.02 20.88 4.16
N THR A 173 13.57 22.09 4.16
CA THR A 173 13.93 22.82 5.37
C THR A 173 12.68 23.31 6.12
N LEU A 174 12.83 23.64 7.41
CA LEU A 174 11.74 24.23 8.18
C LEU A 174 11.22 25.53 7.53
N GLN A 175 12.13 26.38 7.06
CA GLN A 175 11.78 27.62 6.35
C GLN A 175 10.97 27.35 5.07
N GLN A 176 11.33 26.31 4.30
CA GLN A 176 10.55 25.89 3.13
C GLN A 176 9.14 25.45 3.53
N LYS A 177 9.00 24.63 4.59
CA LYS A 177 7.70 24.20 5.12
C LYS A 177 6.87 25.39 5.66
N GLU A 178 7.49 26.34 6.34
CA GLU A 178 6.83 27.56 6.83
C GLU A 178 6.34 28.45 5.68
N ALA A 179 7.17 28.68 4.65
CA ALA A 179 6.80 29.45 3.47
C ALA A 179 5.59 28.81 2.74
N MET A 180 5.58 27.48 2.62
CA MET A 180 4.43 26.78 2.06
C MET A 180 3.19 26.85 2.97
N THR A 181 3.37 26.79 4.29
CA THR A 181 2.27 26.93 5.25
C THR A 181 1.61 28.30 5.10
N GLN A 182 2.42 29.36 4.98
CA GLN A 182 1.92 30.71 4.71
C GLN A 182 1.18 30.78 3.37
N LEU A 183 1.71 30.13 2.32
CA LEU A 183 1.07 30.07 1.02
C LEU A 183 -0.28 29.34 1.05
N LEU A 184 -0.38 28.18 1.73
CA LEU A 184 -1.62 27.43 1.86
C LEU A 184 -2.64 28.12 2.78
N ASN A 185 -2.19 28.88 3.78
CA ASN A 185 -3.07 29.73 4.57
C ASN A 185 -3.65 30.88 3.74
N PHE A 186 -2.88 31.43 2.80
CA PHE A 186 -3.33 32.46 1.88
C PHE A 186 -4.21 31.91 0.75
N MET A 187 -3.91 30.71 0.25
CA MET A 187 -4.69 29.98 -0.76
C MET A 187 -5.07 28.58 -0.28
N PRO A 188 -6.15 28.45 0.49
CA PRO A 188 -6.62 27.15 0.95
C PRO A 188 -7.00 26.26 -0.24
N ILE A 189 -6.36 25.09 -0.33
CA ILE A 189 -6.70 24.08 -1.34
C ILE A 189 -7.66 23.07 -0.72
N LEU A 190 -8.78 22.84 -1.38
CA LEU A 190 -9.77 21.83 -0.99
C LEU A 190 -9.65 20.64 -1.94
N GLY A 191 -9.50 19.43 -1.37
CA GLY A 191 -9.49 18.19 -2.14
C GLY A 191 -10.59 17.23 -1.71
N GLN A 192 -11.17 16.52 -2.67
CA GLN A 192 -12.11 15.45 -2.42
C GLN A 192 -11.37 14.23 -1.86
N THR A 193 -11.91 13.69 -0.77
CA THR A 193 -11.58 12.37 -0.21
C THR A 193 -12.81 11.49 -0.23
N ASP A 194 -12.64 10.21 0.09
CA ASP A 194 -13.74 9.26 0.29
C ASP A 194 -14.74 9.74 1.36
N HIS A 195 -14.29 10.58 2.31
CA HIS A 195 -15.09 11.16 3.39
C HIS A 195 -15.44 12.65 3.18
N GLY A 196 -15.45 13.12 1.94
CA GLY A 196 -15.82 14.49 1.57
C GLY A 196 -14.64 15.43 1.31
N MET A 197 -14.94 16.72 1.15
CA MET A 197 -13.93 17.77 0.87
C MET A 197 -13.16 18.16 2.12
N LYS A 198 -11.84 18.13 2.08
CA LYS A 198 -10.96 18.53 3.20
C LYS A 198 -9.86 19.48 2.74
N VAL A 199 -9.52 20.46 3.58
CA VAL A 199 -8.41 21.41 3.36
C VAL A 199 -7.07 20.66 3.38
N PHE A 200 -6.16 21.01 2.47
CA PHE A 200 -4.78 20.53 2.48
C PHE A 200 -3.91 21.33 3.44
N ASN A 201 -3.06 20.63 4.20
CA ASN A 201 -1.89 21.19 4.86
C ASN A 201 -0.62 20.77 4.08
N VAL A 202 0.55 21.30 4.48
CA VAL A 202 1.82 21.04 3.78
C VAL A 202 2.12 19.55 3.70
N ASP A 203 1.98 18.84 4.81
CA ASP A 203 2.32 17.42 4.87
C ASP A 203 1.39 16.60 3.96
N ARG A 204 0.06 16.81 4.05
CA ARG A 204 -0.91 16.12 3.19
C ARG A 204 -0.73 16.42 1.70
N MET A 205 -0.32 17.64 1.35
CA MET A 205 0.03 17.99 -0.02
C MET A 205 1.24 17.19 -0.49
N LEU A 206 2.32 17.15 0.30
CA LEU A 206 3.52 16.37 -0.03
C LEU A 206 3.23 14.87 -0.11
N THR A 207 2.41 14.34 0.80
CA THR A 207 1.92 12.96 0.77
C THR A 207 1.20 12.65 -0.53
N GLN A 208 0.28 13.51 -0.97
CA GLN A 208 -0.44 13.35 -2.23
C GLN A 208 0.50 13.38 -3.44
N LEU A 209 1.46 14.32 -3.47
CA LEU A 209 2.47 14.40 -4.54
C LEU A 209 3.36 13.17 -4.63
N LYS A 210 3.60 12.50 -3.50
CA LYS A 210 4.42 11.30 -3.41
C LYS A 210 3.61 10.01 -3.52
N LYS A 211 2.29 10.06 -3.76
CA LYS A 211 1.41 8.88 -3.81
C LYS A 211 1.86 7.81 -4.80
N VAL A 212 2.25 8.19 -6.02
CA VAL A 212 2.74 7.24 -7.05
C VAL A 212 3.97 6.46 -6.56
N TYR A 213 4.81 7.10 -5.76
CA TYR A 213 5.99 6.46 -5.18
C TYR A 213 5.64 5.58 -3.99
N ALA A 214 4.67 5.98 -3.17
CA ALA A 214 4.10 5.13 -2.14
C ALA A 214 3.46 3.87 -2.75
N GLU A 215 2.71 3.99 -3.85
CA GLU A 215 2.17 2.83 -4.59
C GLU A 215 3.28 1.92 -5.12
N LYS A 216 4.36 2.50 -5.64
CA LYS A 216 5.55 1.75 -6.08
C LYS A 216 6.24 1.04 -4.91
N ALA A 217 6.34 1.68 -3.75
CA ALA A 217 6.89 1.08 -2.53
C ALA A 217 6.03 -0.11 -2.07
N VAL A 218 4.69 0.03 -2.04
CA VAL A 218 3.77 -1.07 -1.68
C VAL A 218 3.86 -2.23 -2.67
N ARG A 219 3.86 -1.94 -3.98
CA ARG A 219 3.96 -2.97 -5.03
C ARG A 219 5.28 -3.74 -4.98
N SER A 220 6.36 -3.09 -4.59
CA SER A 220 7.67 -3.73 -4.40
C SER A 220 7.84 -4.38 -3.03
N GLY A 221 6.85 -4.30 -2.12
CA GLY A 221 6.98 -4.80 -0.76
C GLY A 221 8.06 -4.09 0.04
N PHE A 222 8.22 -2.79 -0.18
CA PHE A 222 9.22 -1.91 0.43
C PHE A 222 10.66 -2.23 0.02
N GLU A 223 10.84 -2.83 -1.16
CA GLU A 223 12.16 -3.07 -1.75
C GLU A 223 12.66 -1.87 -2.58
N ASP A 224 11.80 -0.93 -3.00
CA ASP A 224 12.21 0.20 -3.84
C ASP A 224 12.94 1.34 -3.08
N ASP A 225 13.77 2.10 -3.82
CA ASP A 225 14.53 3.23 -3.29
C ASP A 225 13.65 4.42 -2.85
N SER A 226 12.40 4.48 -3.30
CA SER A 226 11.47 5.60 -3.01
C SER A 226 11.09 5.75 -1.54
N LEU A 227 11.30 4.71 -0.74
CA LEU A 227 11.03 4.74 0.69
C LEU A 227 12.06 5.56 1.49
N TYR A 228 13.19 5.92 0.88
CA TYR A 228 14.32 6.52 1.59
C TYR A 228 14.66 7.93 1.10
N ASN A 229 15.20 8.74 2.01
CA ASN A 229 15.52 10.13 1.75
C ASN A 229 17.04 10.41 1.57
N ASP A 230 17.37 11.68 1.37
CA ASP A 230 18.72 12.18 1.09
C ASP A 230 19.56 12.37 2.35
N GLU A 231 19.06 12.10 3.57
CA GLU A 231 19.93 12.01 4.76
C GLU A 231 21.01 10.94 4.60
N LEU A 232 20.77 9.95 3.74
CA LEU A 232 21.76 8.93 3.35
C LEU A 232 22.95 9.49 2.56
N LEU A 233 22.93 10.75 2.13
CA LEU A 233 24.06 11.42 1.46
C LEU A 233 24.96 12.17 2.44
N THR A 234 24.50 12.38 3.68
CA THR A 234 25.13 13.25 4.68
C THR A 234 25.43 12.44 5.95
N LEU A 235 26.01 11.25 5.80
CA LEU A 235 26.29 10.31 6.90
C LEU A 235 27.56 10.69 7.65
N ASP A 236 27.49 10.70 8.98
CA ASP A 236 28.66 10.87 9.85
C ASP A 236 29.28 9.52 10.28
N GLU A 237 30.38 9.54 11.05
CA GLU A 237 31.04 8.32 11.49
C GLU A 237 30.16 7.44 12.41
N ALA A 238 29.31 8.06 13.24
CA ALA A 238 28.41 7.33 14.13
C ALA A 238 27.33 6.60 13.32
N ASP A 239 26.78 7.27 12.31
CA ASP A 239 25.83 6.71 11.36
C ASP A 239 26.40 5.49 10.64
N LEU A 240 27.64 5.58 10.15
CA LEU A 240 28.31 4.47 9.47
C LEU A 240 28.55 3.29 10.41
N ASN A 241 28.87 3.56 11.69
CA ASN A 241 28.99 2.51 12.70
C ASN A 241 27.64 1.80 12.94
N ASP A 242 26.54 2.56 13.03
CA ASP A 242 25.19 1.99 13.12
C ASP A 242 24.87 1.12 11.89
N PHE A 243 25.21 1.57 10.68
CA PHE A 243 25.03 0.78 9.46
C PHE A 243 25.87 -0.49 9.41
N ASN A 244 27.11 -0.46 9.92
CA ASN A 244 27.95 -1.65 10.06
C ASN A 244 27.29 -2.67 10.99
N ASN A 245 26.81 -2.24 12.16
CA ASN A 245 26.10 -3.11 13.10
C ASN A 245 24.84 -3.72 12.47
N LEU A 246 24.04 -2.90 11.77
CA LEU A 246 22.84 -3.39 11.07
C LEU A 246 23.21 -4.40 9.97
N LYS A 247 24.26 -4.14 9.20
CA LYS A 247 24.76 -5.04 8.15
C LYS A 247 25.19 -6.39 8.72
N GLU A 248 25.84 -6.43 9.88
CA GLU A 248 26.21 -7.70 10.52
C GLU A 248 24.99 -8.52 10.93
N ILE A 249 23.95 -7.86 11.45
CA ILE A 249 22.71 -8.52 11.85
C ILE A 249 21.94 -9.04 10.63
N VAL A 250 21.74 -8.16 9.64
CA VAL A 250 20.99 -8.45 8.42
C VAL A 250 21.74 -9.46 7.54
N GLY A 251 23.06 -9.36 7.45
CA GLY A 251 23.92 -10.26 6.66
C GLY A 251 23.93 -11.70 7.16
N LYS A 252 23.70 -11.93 8.46
CA LYS A 252 23.47 -13.28 9.03
C LYS A 252 22.15 -13.93 8.57
N THR A 253 21.24 -13.16 7.97
CA THR A 253 19.86 -13.58 7.67
C THR A 253 19.67 -14.11 6.23
N ASN A 254 20.75 -14.52 5.52
CA ASN A 254 20.69 -15.11 4.17
C ASN A 254 19.76 -14.37 3.17
N LEU A 255 19.86 -13.05 3.08
CA LEU A 255 19.14 -12.27 2.08
C LEU A 255 19.74 -12.50 0.68
N SER A 256 19.01 -13.21 -0.18
CA SER A 256 19.35 -13.31 -1.61
C SER A 256 19.33 -11.91 -2.24
N GLY A 257 20.46 -11.42 -2.76
CA GLY A 257 20.55 -10.15 -3.49
C GLY A 257 21.29 -9.01 -2.77
N LEU A 258 21.69 -9.16 -1.51
CA LEU A 258 22.60 -8.20 -0.88
C LEU A 258 24.01 -8.32 -1.51
N PRO A 259 24.69 -7.19 -1.79
CA PRO A 259 26.09 -7.22 -2.21
C PRO A 259 26.93 -7.93 -1.14
N LYS A 260 27.64 -9.00 -1.51
CA LYS A 260 28.53 -9.77 -0.60
C LYS A 260 29.58 -8.89 0.09
N LYS A 261 29.90 -7.72 -0.50
CA LYS A 261 30.80 -6.72 0.07
C LYS A 261 30.28 -5.32 -0.25
N VAL A 262 29.75 -4.64 0.77
CA VAL A 262 29.59 -3.18 0.77
C VAL A 262 30.75 -2.62 1.58
N GLU A 263 31.67 -1.91 0.92
CA GLU A 263 32.68 -1.10 1.60
C GLU A 263 32.04 0.24 1.99
N ILE A 264 32.04 0.52 3.30
CA ILE A 264 31.43 1.69 3.91
C ILE A 264 32.58 2.63 4.26
N ASN A 265 32.70 3.75 3.54
CA ASN A 265 33.78 4.73 3.71
C ASN A 265 33.21 6.08 4.19
N VAL A 266 34.01 6.89 4.88
CA VAL A 266 33.61 8.22 5.35
C VAL A 266 33.61 9.21 4.18
N ASN A 267 32.49 9.28 3.44
CA ASN A 267 32.30 10.17 2.29
C ASN A 267 31.00 11.00 2.40
N GLY A 268 30.57 11.33 3.62
CA GLY A 268 29.41 12.19 3.84
C GLY A 268 29.61 13.57 3.20
N LEU A 269 28.60 14.07 2.50
CA LEU A 269 28.56 15.44 2.01
C LEU A 269 28.03 16.37 3.10
N THR A 270 28.52 17.60 3.14
CA THR A 270 27.75 18.70 3.74
C THR A 270 26.59 19.10 2.83
N ASP A 271 25.53 19.70 3.38
CA ASP A 271 24.41 20.20 2.58
C ASP A 271 24.89 21.21 1.52
N GLU A 272 25.87 22.05 1.86
CA GLU A 272 26.48 23.01 0.92
C GLU A 272 27.23 22.32 -0.24
N GLU A 273 28.01 21.27 0.03
CA GLU A 273 28.71 20.50 -0.99
C GLU A 273 27.73 19.79 -1.92
N TYR A 274 26.63 19.26 -1.37
CA TYR A 274 25.57 18.63 -2.16
C TYR A 274 24.91 19.63 -3.11
N GLU A 275 24.52 20.81 -2.62
CA GLU A 275 23.93 21.85 -3.46
C GLU A 275 24.87 22.34 -4.57
N LYS A 276 26.15 22.59 -4.23
CA LYS A 276 27.18 22.97 -5.20
C LYS A 276 27.34 21.89 -6.27
N GLY A 277 27.33 20.62 -5.87
CA GLY A 277 27.43 19.49 -6.79
C GLY A 277 26.23 19.35 -7.72
N GLU A 278 25.00 19.47 -7.22
CA GLU A 278 23.79 19.41 -8.07
C GLU A 278 23.74 20.59 -9.06
N LYS A 279 24.16 21.79 -8.65
CA LYS A 279 24.30 22.95 -9.56
C LYS A 279 25.37 22.71 -10.63
N ALA A 280 26.52 22.15 -10.24
CA ALA A 280 27.61 21.83 -11.16
C ALA A 280 27.21 20.75 -12.19
N GLN A 281 26.39 19.76 -11.81
CA GLN A 281 25.90 18.71 -12.72
C GLN A 281 25.03 19.27 -13.85
N LYS A 282 24.31 20.37 -13.62
CA LYS A 282 23.47 21.03 -14.64
C LYS A 282 24.28 21.78 -15.71
N LYS A 283 25.55 22.13 -15.43
CA LYS A 283 26.45 22.75 -16.41
C LYS A 283 26.92 21.74 -17.46
N LYS A 284 27.17 22.20 -18.69
CA LYS A 284 27.72 21.33 -19.74
C LYS A 284 29.12 20.84 -19.34
N PRO A 285 29.53 19.59 -19.66
CA PRO A 285 30.82 19.04 -19.22
C PRO A 285 32.05 19.90 -19.54
N ARG A 286 32.00 20.67 -20.64
CA ARG A 286 33.08 21.57 -21.09
C ARG A 286 33.18 22.87 -20.28
N GLU A 287 32.11 23.25 -19.58
CA GLU A 287 32.00 24.51 -18.81
C GLU A 287 32.35 24.31 -17.32
N ARG A 288 32.70 23.08 -16.92
CA ARG A 288 32.96 22.72 -15.52
C ARG A 288 34.41 22.99 -15.13
N ILE A 289 34.61 23.76 -14.05
CA ILE A 289 35.94 23.98 -13.46
C ILE A 289 36.42 22.77 -12.65
N THR A 290 37.70 22.71 -12.29
CA THR A 290 38.30 21.56 -11.58
C THR A 290 37.60 21.27 -10.25
N GLU A 291 37.35 22.29 -9.43
CA GLU A 291 36.63 22.16 -8.16
C GLU A 291 35.21 21.59 -8.36
N GLU A 292 34.50 22.01 -9.41
CA GLU A 292 33.18 21.47 -9.76
C GLU A 292 33.25 20.00 -10.15
N LYS A 293 34.30 19.57 -10.86
CA LYS A 293 34.51 18.16 -11.22
C LYS A 293 34.77 17.30 -9.98
N GLU A 294 35.57 17.81 -9.04
CA GLU A 294 35.85 17.13 -7.76
C GLU A 294 34.59 16.98 -6.90
N ILE A 295 33.79 18.04 -6.76
CA ILE A 295 32.52 17.99 -6.03
C ILE A 295 31.54 17.02 -6.72
N ILE A 296 31.48 17.00 -8.06
CA ILE A 296 30.65 16.03 -8.80
C ILE A 296 31.07 14.59 -8.50
N GLU A 297 32.37 14.30 -8.45
CA GLU A 297 32.87 12.96 -8.12
C GLU A 297 32.57 12.60 -6.66
N LYS A 298 32.72 13.54 -5.71
CA LYS A 298 32.25 13.35 -4.32
C LYS A 298 30.76 13.01 -4.27
N VAL A 299 29.91 13.75 -4.99
CA VAL A 299 28.46 13.46 -5.06
C VAL A 299 28.18 12.09 -5.65
N LYS A 300 28.94 11.67 -6.67
CA LYS A 300 28.79 10.34 -7.27
C LYS A 300 29.18 9.23 -6.28
N GLN A 301 30.24 9.44 -5.51
CA GLN A 301 30.65 8.51 -4.44
C GLN A 301 29.59 8.42 -3.33
N ALA A 302 29.06 9.56 -2.87
CA ALA A 302 27.96 9.61 -1.90
C ALA A 302 26.70 8.91 -2.43
N LYS A 303 26.33 9.11 -3.70
CA LYS A 303 25.20 8.38 -4.33
C LYS A 303 25.44 6.86 -4.39
N LYS A 304 26.68 6.40 -4.58
CA LYS A 304 27.03 4.96 -4.52
C LYS A 304 26.90 4.43 -3.09
N GLN A 305 27.38 5.18 -2.11
CA GLN A 305 27.24 4.84 -0.69
C GLN A 305 25.77 4.76 -0.27
N ARG A 306 24.95 5.75 -0.65
CA ARG A 306 23.50 5.75 -0.42
C ARG A 306 22.83 4.47 -0.90
N LYS A 307 23.11 4.03 -2.13
CA LYS A 307 22.55 2.75 -2.66
C LYS A 307 22.92 1.56 -1.80
N ALA A 308 24.14 1.55 -1.26
CA ALA A 308 24.59 0.48 -0.41
C ALA A 308 23.91 0.51 0.97
N MET A 309 23.67 1.71 1.52
CA MET A 309 22.92 1.88 2.78
C MET A 309 21.46 1.49 2.61
N ILE A 310 20.82 1.89 1.50
CA ILE A 310 19.47 1.43 1.12
C ILE A 310 19.43 -0.09 1.08
N SER A 311 20.43 -0.74 0.48
CA SER A 311 20.51 -2.20 0.46
C SER A 311 20.50 -2.81 1.86
N ILE A 312 21.18 -2.18 2.83
CA ILE A 312 21.18 -2.64 4.23
C ILE A 312 19.81 -2.39 4.87
N LEU A 313 19.22 -1.21 4.69
CA LEU A 313 17.89 -0.87 5.21
C LEU A 313 16.80 -1.77 4.66
N ARG A 314 16.87 -2.17 3.38
CA ARG A 314 15.93 -3.15 2.79
C ARG A 314 15.81 -4.41 3.62
N GLY A 315 16.91 -4.86 4.25
CA GLY A 315 16.91 -6.00 5.14
C GLY A 315 15.93 -5.89 6.32
N ILE A 316 15.56 -4.67 6.74
CA ILE A 316 14.52 -4.43 7.74
C ILE A 316 13.21 -3.93 7.11
N SER A 317 13.29 -3.09 6.07
CA SER A 317 12.11 -2.42 5.48
C SER A 317 11.11 -3.39 4.87
N ILE A 318 11.57 -4.48 4.24
CA ILE A 318 10.68 -5.44 3.59
C ILE A 318 9.71 -6.16 4.54
N ARG A 319 10.04 -6.19 5.84
CA ARG A 319 9.22 -6.82 6.90
C ARG A 319 8.09 -5.92 7.41
N ILE A 320 8.16 -4.62 7.12
CA ILE A 320 7.23 -3.59 7.62
C ILE A 320 5.80 -3.76 7.06
N PRO A 321 5.57 -3.98 5.75
CA PRO A 321 4.23 -4.03 5.16
C PRO A 321 3.27 -5.01 5.85
N MET A 322 3.76 -6.21 6.20
CA MET A 322 2.93 -7.23 6.85
C MET A 322 2.53 -6.83 8.28
N MET A 323 3.41 -6.16 9.02
CA MET A 323 3.06 -5.63 10.34
C MET A 323 2.06 -4.48 10.22
N ILE A 324 2.22 -3.59 9.23
CA ILE A 324 1.26 -2.52 8.95
C ILE A 324 -0.14 -3.09 8.65
N TYR A 325 -0.22 -4.14 7.83
CA TYR A 325 -1.48 -4.82 7.50
C TYR A 325 -2.20 -5.34 8.76
N GLY A 326 -1.43 -5.89 9.71
CA GLY A 326 -1.96 -6.43 10.96
C GLY A 326 -2.31 -5.41 12.04
N MET A 327 -1.99 -4.13 11.86
CA MET A 327 -2.13 -3.15 12.94
C MET A 327 -3.61 -2.87 13.28
N PRO A 328 -3.94 -2.77 14.59
CA PRO A 328 -5.28 -2.41 15.06
C PRO A 328 -5.46 -0.88 15.02
N ILE A 329 -5.32 -0.29 13.86
CA ILE A 329 -5.47 1.15 13.62
C ILE A 329 -6.60 1.38 12.61
N GLU A 330 -7.34 2.47 12.78
CA GLU A 330 -8.32 2.94 11.79
C GLU A 330 -7.64 3.17 10.43
N VAL A 331 -8.36 2.90 9.34
CA VAL A 331 -7.78 2.89 7.99
C VAL A 331 -7.22 4.26 7.60
N ASP A 332 -7.99 5.31 7.86
CA ASP A 332 -7.66 6.68 7.47
C ASP A 332 -6.72 7.40 8.43
N LYS A 333 -6.46 6.82 9.62
CA LYS A 333 -5.56 7.42 10.60
C LYS A 333 -4.13 7.40 10.04
N GLU A 334 -3.50 8.56 10.07
CA GLU A 334 -2.11 8.71 9.69
C GLU A 334 -1.23 7.97 10.70
N MET A 335 -0.20 7.30 10.19
CA MET A 335 0.71 6.49 11.01
C MET A 335 2.14 6.77 10.57
N GLY A 336 2.81 7.62 11.35
CA GLY A 336 4.23 7.89 11.19
C GLY A 336 5.10 6.70 11.59
N ILE A 337 6.40 6.84 11.35
CA ILE A 337 7.38 5.78 11.64
C ILE A 337 7.46 5.48 13.14
N ASP A 338 7.45 6.51 13.99
CA ASP A 338 7.45 6.32 15.45
C ASP A 338 6.19 5.64 15.96
N GLU A 339 5.04 6.01 15.40
CA GLU A 339 3.76 5.39 15.73
C GLU A 339 3.75 3.92 15.34
N PHE A 340 4.30 3.57 14.17
CA PHE A 340 4.51 2.18 13.76
C PHE A 340 5.32 1.41 14.82
N VAL A 341 6.48 1.92 15.24
CA VAL A 341 7.34 1.25 16.24
C VAL A 341 6.62 1.06 17.58
N ASN A 342 5.78 2.01 17.96
CA ASN A 342 5.05 1.97 19.22
C ASN A 342 3.89 0.95 19.19
N HIS A 343 3.24 0.74 18.03
CA HIS A 343 2.10 -0.18 17.89
C HIS A 343 2.48 -1.66 17.80
N VAL A 344 3.70 -2.01 17.37
CA VAL A 344 4.14 -3.41 17.31
C VAL A 344 4.56 -3.85 18.72
N ASP A 345 3.99 -4.91 19.31
CA ASP A 345 4.45 -5.41 20.61
C ASP A 345 5.86 -6.04 20.55
N SER A 346 6.54 -6.21 21.69
CA SER A 346 7.93 -6.72 21.72
C SER A 346 8.06 -8.15 21.19
N ILE A 347 7.06 -9.00 21.44
CA ILE A 347 7.07 -10.41 21.03
C ILE A 347 6.95 -10.49 19.51
N SER A 348 6.01 -9.73 18.94
CA SER A 348 5.84 -9.61 17.49
C SER A 348 7.04 -8.93 16.83
N TRP A 349 7.63 -7.91 17.46
CA TRP A 349 8.83 -7.27 16.93
C TRP A 349 9.97 -8.29 16.76
N GLU A 350 10.24 -9.10 17.79
CA GLU A 350 11.27 -10.14 17.73
C GLU A 350 10.95 -11.24 16.71
N GLU A 351 9.67 -11.53 16.48
CA GLU A 351 9.25 -12.56 15.54
C GLU A 351 9.34 -12.13 14.08
N PHE A 352 9.07 -10.85 13.78
CA PHE A 352 9.01 -10.37 12.39
C PHE A 352 10.26 -9.60 11.94
N MET A 353 10.99 -8.97 12.86
CA MET A 353 12.24 -8.25 12.54
C MET A 353 13.46 -9.17 12.60
N PRO A 354 14.61 -8.79 11.98
CA PRO A 354 15.85 -9.55 12.11
C PRO A 354 16.24 -9.72 13.57
N LYS A 355 16.67 -10.94 13.92
CA LYS A 355 17.06 -11.29 15.28
C LYS A 355 18.16 -10.34 15.78
N GLY A 356 17.94 -9.73 16.95
CA GLY A 356 18.88 -8.82 17.59
C GLY A 356 18.64 -7.34 17.29
N ILE A 357 17.76 -7.00 16.34
CA ILE A 357 17.35 -5.61 16.12
C ILE A 357 16.32 -5.20 17.18
N LYS A 358 16.69 -4.24 18.02
CA LYS A 358 15.77 -3.62 18.97
C LYS A 358 15.01 -2.48 18.30
N LYS A 359 13.85 -2.13 18.87
CA LYS A 359 13.10 -0.93 18.47
C LYS A 359 13.93 0.36 18.52
N SER A 360 14.80 0.48 19.52
CA SER A 360 15.74 1.61 19.64
C SER A 360 16.72 1.68 18.48
N ASP A 361 17.14 0.53 17.93
CA ASP A 361 18.04 0.48 16.77
C ASP A 361 17.30 0.96 15.53
N PHE A 362 16.08 0.48 15.31
CA PHE A 362 15.25 0.96 14.21
C PHE A 362 14.97 2.47 14.27
N LYS A 363 14.72 3.02 15.47
CA LYS A 363 14.51 4.47 15.64
C LYS A 363 15.72 5.30 15.19
N ARG A 364 16.95 4.80 15.35
CA ARG A 364 18.15 5.50 14.81
C ARG A 364 18.15 5.56 13.29
N PHE A 365 17.55 4.57 12.62
CA PHE A 365 17.42 4.55 11.16
C PHE A 365 16.16 5.25 10.64
N ALA A 366 15.18 5.56 11.50
CA ALA A 366 13.90 6.17 11.08
C ALA A 366 14.11 7.47 10.29
N LYS A 367 15.14 8.24 10.64
CA LYS A 367 15.51 9.50 9.97
C LYS A 367 15.83 9.33 8.47
N TYR A 368 16.24 8.14 8.03
CA TYR A 368 16.54 7.85 6.62
C TYR A 368 15.34 7.47 5.76
N TYR A 369 14.16 7.31 6.34
CA TYR A 369 12.93 7.00 5.61
C TYR A 369 12.26 8.31 5.18
N ASP A 370 11.67 8.32 3.98
CA ASP A 370 10.81 9.42 3.55
C ASP A 370 9.47 9.32 4.30
N PRO A 371 9.19 10.26 5.23
CA PRO A 371 8.06 10.12 6.15
C PRO A 371 6.73 10.18 5.42
N GLU A 372 6.61 11.01 4.37
CA GLU A 372 5.37 11.11 3.60
C GLU A 372 5.11 9.85 2.77
N VAL A 373 6.15 9.26 2.17
CA VAL A 373 6.02 7.97 1.46
C VAL A 373 5.65 6.84 2.44
N PHE A 374 6.27 6.81 3.63
CA PHE A 374 5.98 5.78 4.63
C PHE A 374 4.53 5.84 5.12
N VAL A 375 4.03 7.03 5.45
CA VAL A 375 2.65 7.25 5.91
C VAL A 375 1.65 6.83 4.83
N GLU A 376 1.86 7.28 3.58
CA GLU A 376 0.93 6.96 2.48
C GLU A 376 0.99 5.49 2.09
N ALA A 377 2.17 4.88 2.06
CA ALA A 377 2.30 3.45 1.77
C ALA A 377 1.57 2.61 2.82
N GLY A 378 1.63 3.03 4.10
CA GLY A 378 0.89 2.39 5.16
C GLY A 378 -0.64 2.53 5.00
N ARG A 379 -1.10 3.71 4.60
CA ARG A 379 -2.52 3.97 4.29
C ARG A 379 -3.00 3.11 3.11
N ILE A 380 -2.25 3.06 2.01
CA ILE A 380 -2.58 2.26 0.81
C ILE A 380 -2.77 0.78 1.16
N ILE A 381 -1.89 0.19 1.97
CA ILE A 381 -2.01 -1.23 2.38
C ILE A 381 -3.33 -1.46 3.13
N ARG A 382 -3.67 -0.58 4.08
CA ARG A 382 -4.90 -0.69 4.87
C ARG A 382 -6.16 -0.45 4.03
N GLN A 383 -6.16 0.57 3.18
CA GLN A 383 -7.28 0.88 2.29
C GLN A 383 -7.55 -0.26 1.30
N ARG A 384 -6.51 -0.87 0.72
CA ARG A 384 -6.68 -2.05 -0.13
C ARG A 384 -7.32 -3.19 0.65
N ALA A 385 -6.77 -3.54 1.81
CA ALA A 385 -7.32 -4.60 2.65
C ALA A 385 -8.79 -4.34 3.03
N GLN A 386 -9.17 -3.09 3.33
CA GLN A 386 -10.55 -2.71 3.63
C GLN A 386 -11.46 -2.79 2.39
N SER A 387 -11.01 -2.31 1.23
CA SER A 387 -11.80 -2.32 0.00
C SER A 387 -12.19 -3.73 -0.46
N TYR A 388 -11.47 -4.76 -0.02
CA TYR A 388 -11.79 -6.15 -0.36
C TYR A 388 -12.92 -6.73 0.50
N ASP A 389 -13.31 -6.08 1.59
CA ASP A 389 -14.40 -6.58 2.46
C ASP A 389 -15.77 -6.51 1.79
N ASP A 390 -15.92 -5.64 0.78
CA ASP A 390 -17.13 -5.50 -0.03
C ASP A 390 -17.28 -6.61 -1.09
N LEU A 391 -16.21 -7.36 -1.37
CA LEU A 391 -16.20 -8.44 -2.36
C LEU A 391 -16.90 -9.70 -1.84
N GLU A 392 -17.21 -10.62 -2.76
CA GLU A 392 -17.60 -11.98 -2.41
C GLU A 392 -16.39 -12.71 -1.78
N TYR A 393 -16.63 -13.61 -0.82
CA TYR A 393 -15.56 -14.09 0.06
C TYR A 393 -14.43 -14.85 -0.66
N THR A 394 -14.72 -15.58 -1.74
CA THR A 394 -13.73 -16.25 -2.58
C THR A 394 -12.90 -15.26 -3.40
N GLU A 395 -13.53 -14.25 -4.00
CA GLU A 395 -12.84 -13.14 -4.68
C GLU A 395 -11.98 -12.34 -3.69
N ARG A 396 -12.51 -12.08 -2.50
CA ARG A 396 -11.79 -11.45 -1.39
C ARG A 396 -10.56 -12.26 -1.03
N ALA A 397 -10.67 -13.59 -0.93
CA ALA A 397 -9.54 -14.45 -0.62
C ALA A 397 -8.42 -14.33 -1.67
N GLU A 398 -8.78 -14.25 -2.95
CA GLU A 398 -7.82 -13.99 -4.04
C GLU A 398 -7.16 -12.61 -3.90
N LYS A 399 -7.92 -11.53 -3.68
CA LYS A 399 -7.37 -10.17 -3.53
C LYS A 399 -6.48 -10.01 -2.30
N ILE A 400 -6.82 -10.67 -1.20
CA ILE A 400 -5.95 -10.75 -0.02
C ILE A 400 -4.67 -11.51 -0.36
N ALA A 401 -4.76 -12.66 -1.05
CA ALA A 401 -3.59 -13.42 -1.48
C ALA A 401 -2.68 -12.63 -2.44
N GLU A 402 -3.25 -11.88 -3.40
CA GLU A 402 -2.53 -10.97 -4.29
C GLU A 402 -1.77 -9.90 -3.50
N LEU A 403 -2.42 -9.30 -2.49
CA LEU A 403 -1.77 -8.31 -1.61
C LEU A 403 -0.62 -8.93 -0.81
N PHE A 404 -0.82 -10.12 -0.21
CA PHE A 404 0.27 -10.84 0.46
C PHE A 404 1.40 -11.21 -0.51
N GLY A 405 1.11 -11.42 -1.79
CA GLY A 405 2.10 -11.64 -2.84
C GLY A 405 3.03 -10.45 -3.10
N THR A 406 2.61 -9.22 -2.77
CA THR A 406 3.48 -8.05 -2.85
C THR A 406 4.44 -7.93 -1.66
N PHE A 407 4.09 -8.53 -0.52
CA PHE A 407 4.95 -8.52 0.66
C PHE A 407 6.19 -9.38 0.46
N LYS A 408 7.28 -9.00 1.14
CA LYS A 408 8.57 -9.69 1.06
C LYS A 408 9.02 -10.04 2.47
N ASN A 409 9.48 -11.26 2.68
CA ASN A 409 10.13 -11.67 3.92
C ASN A 409 11.22 -12.70 3.59
N PRO A 410 12.42 -12.63 4.16
CA PRO A 410 13.45 -13.65 3.95
C PRO A 410 13.01 -15.03 4.40
N ASP A 411 12.22 -15.11 5.48
CA ASP A 411 11.72 -16.35 6.06
C ASP A 411 10.41 -16.78 5.36
N LYS A 412 10.46 -16.97 4.03
CA LYS A 412 9.28 -17.29 3.20
C LYS A 412 8.66 -18.64 3.55
N GLU A 413 9.48 -19.58 3.99
CA GLU A 413 9.05 -20.92 4.31
C GLU A 413 8.19 -20.97 5.55
N THR A 414 8.42 -20.11 6.56
CA THR A 414 7.67 -20.18 7.84
C THR A 414 6.87 -18.94 8.18
N VAL A 415 7.24 -17.75 7.67
CA VAL A 415 6.57 -16.48 7.99
C VAL A 415 5.60 -16.06 6.89
N LEU A 416 6.00 -16.20 5.62
CA LEU A 416 5.22 -15.77 4.46
C LEU A 416 5.02 -16.95 3.48
N THR A 417 4.48 -18.07 3.97
CA THR A 417 4.13 -19.20 3.11
C THR A 417 3.18 -18.71 2.01
N SER A 418 3.62 -18.79 0.76
CA SER A 418 2.88 -18.22 -0.35
C SER A 418 1.53 -18.91 -0.58
N TRP A 419 0.57 -18.17 -1.14
CA TRP A 419 -0.74 -18.71 -1.50
C TRP A 419 -0.67 -19.94 -2.41
N ARG A 420 0.30 -19.95 -3.34
CA ARG A 420 0.62 -21.09 -4.20
C ARG A 420 0.92 -22.36 -3.40
N VAL A 421 1.75 -22.25 -2.36
CA VAL A 421 2.15 -23.39 -1.51
C VAL A 421 0.96 -23.90 -0.69
N VAL A 422 0.14 -23.01 -0.14
CA VAL A 422 -1.10 -23.37 0.58
C VAL A 422 -2.03 -24.15 -0.34
N ASN A 423 -2.26 -23.64 -1.56
CA ASN A 423 -3.09 -24.33 -2.57
C ASN A 423 -2.50 -25.68 -2.96
N LEU A 424 -1.19 -25.77 -3.20
CA LEU A 424 -0.52 -27.02 -3.55
C LEU A 424 -0.70 -28.07 -2.45
N GLN A 425 -0.48 -27.70 -1.19
CA GLN A 425 -0.64 -28.61 -0.06
C GLN A 425 -2.09 -29.07 0.08
N LEU A 426 -3.02 -28.13 0.24
CA LEU A 426 -4.37 -28.46 0.67
C LEU A 426 -5.18 -29.11 -0.45
N SER A 427 -5.06 -28.65 -1.70
CA SER A 427 -5.80 -29.26 -2.82
C SER A 427 -5.34 -30.69 -3.15
N LYS A 428 -4.06 -31.03 -2.93
CA LYS A 428 -3.56 -32.40 -3.11
C LYS A 428 -3.91 -33.35 -1.97
N THR A 429 -4.24 -32.82 -0.79
CA THR A 429 -4.46 -33.61 0.43
C THR A 429 -5.93 -33.65 0.82
N ILE A 430 -6.48 -32.54 1.31
CA ILE A 430 -7.87 -32.44 1.76
C ILE A 430 -8.84 -32.03 0.64
N GLY A 431 -8.33 -31.53 -0.50
CA GLY A 431 -9.15 -31.00 -1.59
C GLY A 431 -9.63 -29.57 -1.33
N GLY A 432 -10.82 -29.23 -1.82
CA GLY A 432 -11.44 -27.91 -1.66
C GLY A 432 -11.26 -27.00 -2.89
N LEU A 433 -11.38 -25.70 -2.68
CA LEU A 433 -11.38 -24.70 -3.74
C LEU A 433 -9.95 -24.28 -4.12
N ARG A 434 -9.43 -24.80 -5.24
CA ARG A 434 -8.08 -24.48 -5.76
C ARG A 434 -8.12 -23.21 -6.61
N TYR A 435 -7.25 -22.24 -6.31
CA TYR A 435 -7.16 -20.92 -6.97
C TYR A 435 -6.13 -20.85 -8.11
N PHE A 436 -5.58 -21.99 -8.52
CA PHE A 436 -4.60 -22.08 -9.58
C PHE A 436 -5.01 -23.16 -10.58
N ASP A 437 -4.39 -23.15 -11.76
CA ASP A 437 -4.38 -24.28 -12.68
C ASP A 437 -3.80 -25.56 -12.03
N GLU A 438 -3.87 -26.69 -12.74
CA GLU A 438 -3.41 -27.99 -12.24
C GLU A 438 -1.90 -28.04 -11.93
N ASN A 439 -1.12 -27.16 -12.55
CA ASN A 439 0.33 -27.06 -12.38
C ASN A 439 0.74 -26.03 -11.31
N PHE A 440 -0.21 -25.29 -10.73
CA PHE A 440 0.02 -24.21 -9.78
C PHE A 440 0.88 -23.08 -10.37
N GLU A 441 0.69 -22.76 -11.65
CA GLU A 441 1.44 -21.73 -12.37
C GLU A 441 0.63 -20.44 -12.54
N ASN A 442 -0.63 -20.56 -12.94
CA ASN A 442 -1.48 -19.41 -13.26
C ASN A 442 -2.79 -19.41 -12.45
N THR A 443 -3.22 -18.23 -12.02
CA THR A 443 -4.53 -18.02 -11.37
C THR A 443 -5.66 -17.77 -12.38
N THR A 444 -5.31 -17.56 -13.66
CA THR A 444 -6.27 -17.36 -14.74
C THR A 444 -5.90 -18.23 -15.96
N SER A 445 -6.90 -18.64 -16.72
CA SER A 445 -6.77 -19.38 -17.97
C SER A 445 -7.79 -18.88 -18.99
N ASN A 446 -7.34 -18.51 -20.19
CA ASN A 446 -8.20 -17.94 -21.25
C ASN A 446 -9.04 -16.72 -20.81
N GLY A 447 -8.54 -15.92 -19.85
CA GLY A 447 -9.25 -14.74 -19.33
C GLY A 447 -10.35 -15.06 -18.32
N GLN A 448 -10.46 -16.31 -17.84
CA GLN A 448 -11.32 -16.71 -16.73
C GLN A 448 -10.46 -17.15 -15.53
N ASP A 449 -11.01 -17.01 -14.33
CA ASP A 449 -10.33 -17.45 -13.11
C ASP A 449 -10.19 -18.98 -13.10
N SER A 450 -9.03 -19.48 -12.69
CA SER A 450 -8.73 -20.91 -12.60
C SER A 450 -9.34 -21.57 -11.36
N ILE A 451 -10.24 -20.88 -10.65
CA ILE A 451 -10.85 -21.33 -9.40
C ILE A 451 -11.68 -22.60 -9.65
N THR A 452 -11.25 -23.73 -9.10
CA THR A 452 -11.86 -25.04 -9.36
C THR A 452 -11.99 -25.85 -8.08
N TRP A 453 -13.13 -26.53 -7.90
CA TRP A 453 -13.28 -27.52 -6.82
C TRP A 453 -12.48 -28.79 -7.11
N VAL A 454 -11.70 -29.25 -6.13
CA VAL A 454 -10.89 -30.47 -6.21
C VAL A 454 -11.33 -31.44 -5.11
N ASP A 455 -11.67 -32.66 -5.51
CA ASP A 455 -11.98 -33.76 -4.59
C ASP A 455 -10.79 -34.72 -4.42
N THR A 456 -10.60 -35.17 -3.18
CA THR A 456 -9.71 -36.25 -2.77
C THR A 456 -10.51 -37.29 -1.97
N GLU A 457 -9.85 -38.36 -1.54
CA GLU A 457 -10.49 -39.43 -0.75
C GLU A 457 -11.14 -38.93 0.54
N ILE A 458 -10.62 -37.85 1.13
CA ILE A 458 -11.06 -37.33 2.43
C ILE A 458 -11.87 -36.03 2.34
N THR A 459 -12.01 -35.42 1.15
CA THR A 459 -12.65 -34.09 0.99
C THR A 459 -14.04 -34.03 1.59
N LYS A 460 -14.87 -35.06 1.39
CA LYS A 460 -16.22 -35.13 1.95
C LYS A 460 -16.26 -35.20 3.48
N GLU A 461 -15.23 -35.80 4.09
CA GLU A 461 -15.10 -35.87 5.55
C GLU A 461 -14.62 -34.55 6.15
N VAL A 462 -13.73 -33.84 5.42
CA VAL A 462 -13.16 -32.57 5.84
C VAL A 462 -14.16 -31.43 5.67
N PHE A 463 -14.83 -31.33 4.53
CA PHE A 463 -15.73 -30.22 4.20
C PHE A 463 -17.21 -30.55 4.47
N LYS A 464 -17.52 -31.07 5.67
CA LYS A 464 -18.89 -31.19 6.21
C LYS A 464 -19.21 -29.98 7.11
N PRO A 465 -20.50 -29.61 7.28
CA PRO A 465 -20.89 -28.38 8.00
C PRO A 465 -20.35 -28.23 9.42
N ASN A 466 -20.10 -29.34 10.14
CA ASN A 466 -19.71 -29.32 11.56
C ASN A 466 -18.24 -29.66 11.80
N THR A 467 -17.40 -29.69 10.75
CA THR A 467 -15.96 -29.98 10.92
C THR A 467 -15.28 -28.84 11.67
N LYS A 468 -14.50 -29.18 12.69
CA LYS A 468 -13.60 -28.24 13.36
C LYS A 468 -12.18 -28.39 12.82
N ILE A 469 -11.70 -27.37 12.13
CA ILE A 469 -10.41 -27.36 11.44
C ILE A 469 -9.48 -26.38 12.15
N LEU A 470 -8.33 -26.88 12.59
CA LEU A 470 -7.32 -26.11 13.31
C LEU A 470 -6.11 -25.79 12.43
N GLU A 471 -5.77 -24.52 12.25
CA GLU A 471 -4.41 -24.13 11.85
C GLU A 471 -3.50 -24.10 13.09
N ILE A 472 -2.46 -24.94 13.09
CA ILE A 472 -1.65 -25.20 14.28
C ILE A 472 -0.68 -24.06 14.67
N ASN A 473 -0.35 -23.18 13.72
CA ASN A 473 0.54 -22.03 13.93
C ASN A 473 0.41 -21.01 12.78
N SER A 474 -0.47 -20.03 12.95
CA SER A 474 -0.70 -18.97 11.97
C SER A 474 0.32 -17.83 12.07
N LYS A 475 0.60 -17.27 10.88
CA LYS A 475 1.30 -16.01 10.67
C LYS A 475 0.45 -15.04 9.86
N THR A 476 0.04 -15.49 8.69
CA THR A 476 -0.69 -14.70 7.69
C THR A 476 -2.18 -15.04 7.66
N GLY A 477 -2.59 -16.19 8.19
CA GLY A 477 -3.95 -16.72 8.11
C GLY A 477 -4.33 -17.30 6.74
N LEU A 478 -3.37 -17.58 5.85
CA LEU A 478 -3.69 -18.10 4.51
C LEU A 478 -4.21 -19.54 4.53
N TYR A 479 -3.73 -20.43 5.40
CA TYR A 479 -4.30 -21.78 5.56
C TYR A 479 -5.78 -21.77 5.92
N PRO A 480 -6.20 -21.07 7.00
CA PRO A 480 -7.61 -21.01 7.36
C PRO A 480 -8.41 -20.22 6.34
N LEU A 481 -7.83 -19.25 5.62
CA LEU A 481 -8.51 -18.55 4.52
C LEU A 481 -8.89 -19.52 3.39
N TYR A 482 -8.00 -20.42 2.98
CA TYR A 482 -8.28 -21.43 1.96
C TYR A 482 -9.46 -22.32 2.36
N VAL A 483 -9.43 -22.82 3.59
CA VAL A 483 -10.49 -23.72 4.09
C VAL A 483 -11.80 -22.98 4.31
N ALA A 484 -11.76 -21.77 4.88
CA ALA A 484 -12.95 -20.92 5.04
C ALA A 484 -13.60 -20.62 3.70
N SER A 485 -12.80 -20.27 2.69
CA SER A 485 -13.30 -19.99 1.33
C SER A 485 -13.91 -21.23 0.68
N SER A 486 -13.33 -22.42 0.91
CA SER A 486 -13.86 -23.68 0.40
C SER A 486 -15.22 -24.04 1.03
N LEU A 487 -15.35 -23.89 2.36
CA LEU A 487 -16.62 -24.11 3.07
C LEU A 487 -17.67 -23.08 2.67
N PHE A 488 -17.28 -21.81 2.55
CA PHE A 488 -18.13 -20.74 2.07
C PHE A 488 -18.67 -21.06 0.67
N HIS A 489 -17.79 -21.45 -0.26
CA HIS A 489 -18.17 -21.80 -1.64
C HIS A 489 -19.22 -22.92 -1.68
N GLN A 490 -19.03 -23.99 -0.89
CA GLN A 490 -20.02 -25.07 -0.82
C GLN A 490 -21.36 -24.61 -0.26
N LYS A 491 -21.35 -23.86 0.85
CA LYS A 491 -22.58 -23.35 1.48
C LYS A 491 -23.33 -22.38 0.57
N ARG A 492 -22.59 -21.51 -0.12
CA ARG A 492 -23.14 -20.55 -1.08
C ARG A 492 -23.72 -21.24 -2.31
N ASN A 493 -23.05 -22.26 -2.88
CA ASN A 493 -23.60 -23.03 -3.99
C ASN A 493 -24.91 -23.73 -3.59
N LYS A 494 -24.96 -24.31 -2.39
CA LYS A 494 -26.19 -24.90 -1.86
C LYS A 494 -27.30 -23.84 -1.72
N LEU A 495 -26.99 -22.66 -1.18
CA LEU A 495 -27.95 -21.56 -1.07
C LEU A 495 -28.44 -21.10 -2.45
N ASN A 496 -27.54 -21.03 -3.42
CA ASN A 496 -27.85 -20.68 -4.81
C ASN A 496 -28.82 -21.70 -5.43
N ASP A 497 -28.61 -23.00 -5.21
CA ASP A 497 -29.48 -24.07 -5.66
C ASP A 497 -30.87 -23.98 -4.99
N ASP A 498 -30.91 -23.75 -3.67
CA ASP A 498 -32.14 -23.65 -2.89
C ASP A 498 -32.96 -22.39 -3.23
N ARG A 499 -32.30 -21.27 -3.57
CA ARG A 499 -32.93 -19.96 -3.81
C ARG A 499 -32.91 -19.49 -5.27
N ALA A 500 -32.45 -20.32 -6.20
CA ALA A 500 -32.33 -20.01 -7.63
C ALA A 500 -31.61 -18.65 -7.88
N GLY A 501 -30.47 -18.44 -7.22
CA GLY A 501 -29.66 -17.22 -7.37
C GLY A 501 -30.19 -15.96 -6.66
N ARG A 502 -31.24 -16.09 -5.84
CA ARG A 502 -31.79 -14.96 -5.06
C ARG A 502 -31.22 -14.92 -3.65
N PHE A 503 -30.03 -14.37 -3.51
CA PHE A 503 -29.41 -14.08 -2.23
C PHE A 503 -28.60 -12.78 -2.31
N SER A 504 -28.40 -12.14 -1.17
CA SER A 504 -27.80 -10.82 -1.00
C SER A 504 -26.42 -10.91 -0.36
N LYS A 505 -25.70 -9.78 -0.30
CA LYS A 505 -24.45 -9.68 0.45
C LYS A 505 -24.61 -10.04 1.93
N ILE A 506 -25.79 -9.78 2.51
CA ILE A 506 -26.09 -10.16 3.90
C ILE A 506 -26.09 -11.69 4.04
N ASP A 507 -26.66 -12.41 3.07
CA ASP A 507 -26.65 -13.88 3.09
C ASP A 507 -25.23 -14.43 2.96
N ASP A 508 -24.40 -13.84 2.10
CA ASP A 508 -22.98 -14.20 1.98
C ASP A 508 -22.24 -13.93 3.31
N ASP A 509 -22.45 -12.76 3.92
CA ASP A 509 -21.82 -12.40 5.19
C ASP A 509 -22.29 -13.30 6.35
N GLU A 510 -23.54 -13.76 6.36
CA GLU A 510 -24.04 -14.74 7.33
C GLU A 510 -23.36 -16.12 7.17
N ILE A 511 -23.20 -16.60 5.93
CA ILE A 511 -22.52 -17.87 5.64
C ILE A 511 -21.09 -17.83 6.19
N ILE A 512 -20.34 -16.77 5.88
CA ILE A 512 -18.94 -16.73 6.30
C ILE A 512 -18.81 -16.53 7.81
N GLN A 513 -19.66 -15.72 8.44
CA GLN A 513 -19.68 -15.59 9.90
C GLN A 513 -19.91 -16.94 10.58
N GLU A 514 -20.84 -17.75 10.06
CA GLU A 514 -21.07 -19.11 10.53
C GLU A 514 -19.83 -19.98 10.35
N VAL A 515 -19.21 -19.97 9.16
CA VAL A 515 -17.99 -20.75 8.87
C VAL A 515 -16.84 -20.38 9.80
N LEU A 516 -16.57 -19.08 9.99
CA LEU A 516 -15.48 -18.61 10.86
C LEU A 516 -15.72 -18.95 12.32
N LYS A 517 -16.99 -18.98 12.77
CA LYS A 517 -17.36 -19.26 14.14
C LYS A 517 -17.39 -20.76 14.45
N GLU A 518 -17.91 -21.58 13.54
CA GLU A 518 -18.19 -22.99 13.83
C GLU A 518 -17.12 -23.94 13.27
N ASN A 519 -16.40 -23.55 12.22
CA ASN A 519 -15.45 -24.43 11.52
C ASN A 519 -13.99 -24.06 11.69
N ILE A 520 -13.66 -22.77 11.77
CA ILE A 520 -12.27 -22.29 11.67
C ILE A 520 -11.71 -21.97 13.05
N TYR A 521 -10.59 -22.63 13.39
CA TYR A 521 -9.84 -22.43 14.62
C TYR A 521 -8.37 -22.21 14.32
N VAL A 522 -7.73 -21.31 15.06
CA VAL A 522 -6.36 -20.90 14.75
C VAL A 522 -5.56 -20.65 16.02
N ILE A 523 -4.33 -21.17 16.05
CA ILE A 523 -3.32 -20.81 17.05
C ILE A 523 -2.36 -19.81 16.43
N ALA A 524 -2.17 -18.67 17.08
CA ALA A 524 -1.19 -17.66 16.71
C ALA A 524 -0.06 -17.60 17.75
N LYS A 525 1.17 -17.43 17.27
CA LYS A 525 2.36 -17.37 18.12
C LYS A 525 2.66 -15.98 18.68
N THR A 526 2.06 -14.92 18.13
CA THR A 526 2.25 -13.55 18.63
C THR A 526 0.93 -12.78 18.57
N PRO A 527 0.80 -11.68 19.36
CA PRO A 527 -0.38 -10.81 19.26
C PRO A 527 -0.58 -10.24 17.85
N MET A 528 0.50 -9.83 17.16
CA MET A 528 0.41 -9.34 15.78
C MET A 528 0.01 -10.45 14.78
N ALA A 529 0.51 -11.67 14.94
CA ALA A 529 0.08 -12.79 14.09
C ALA A 529 -1.43 -13.06 14.26
N LYS A 530 -1.96 -12.91 15.49
CA LYS A 530 -3.40 -12.98 15.76
C LYS A 530 -4.17 -11.87 15.05
N THR A 531 -3.70 -10.62 15.10
CA THR A 531 -4.39 -9.51 14.42
C THR A 531 -4.29 -9.60 12.89
N ILE A 532 -3.15 -10.02 12.34
CA ILE A 532 -2.98 -10.31 10.90
C ILE A 532 -3.98 -11.41 10.48
N THR A 533 -4.03 -12.52 11.20
CA THR A 533 -4.95 -13.63 10.90
C THR A 533 -6.40 -13.16 10.93
N ARG A 534 -6.79 -12.39 11.96
CA ARG A 534 -8.15 -11.83 12.06
C ARG A 534 -8.47 -10.94 10.86
N ARG A 535 -7.54 -10.06 10.46
CA ARG A 535 -7.69 -9.20 9.27
C ARG A 535 -7.85 -10.03 7.99
N THR A 536 -7.06 -11.08 7.84
CA THR A 536 -7.13 -12.00 6.70
C THR A 536 -8.48 -12.70 6.63
N LEU A 537 -9.05 -13.15 7.75
CA LEU A 537 -10.30 -13.91 7.76
C LEU A 537 -11.56 -13.03 7.76
N ALA A 538 -11.59 -11.97 8.57
CA ALA A 538 -12.79 -11.17 8.82
C ALA A 538 -12.68 -9.71 8.33
N GLY A 539 -11.51 -9.28 7.87
CA GLY A 539 -11.32 -7.91 7.37
C GLY A 539 -11.34 -6.86 8.48
N TYR A 540 -12.01 -5.75 8.19
CA TYR A 540 -12.30 -4.68 9.13
C TYR A 540 -13.65 -4.88 9.85
N ASN A 541 -14.35 -5.98 9.59
CA ASN A 541 -15.57 -6.33 10.29
C ASN A 541 -15.29 -6.83 11.71
N ASP A 542 -16.24 -6.59 12.61
CA ASP A 542 -16.17 -7.09 14.00
C ASP A 542 -16.83 -8.48 14.13
N TRP A 543 -16.45 -9.39 13.24
CA TRP A 543 -16.97 -10.76 13.26
C TRP A 543 -16.28 -11.60 14.34
N THR A 544 -17.02 -12.56 14.90
CA THR A 544 -16.47 -13.51 15.87
C THR A 544 -15.52 -14.48 15.18
N THR A 545 -14.33 -14.70 15.75
CA THR A 545 -13.31 -15.61 15.22
C THR A 545 -12.66 -16.43 16.35
N ASN A 546 -12.33 -17.70 16.10
CA ASN A 546 -11.66 -18.56 17.09
C ASN A 546 -10.13 -18.52 16.95
N ILE A 547 -9.52 -17.37 17.23
CA ILE A 547 -8.06 -17.19 17.14
C ILE A 547 -7.46 -17.05 18.53
N LEU A 548 -6.72 -18.08 18.96
CA LEU A 548 -6.03 -18.13 20.25
C LEU A 548 -4.57 -17.71 20.08
N TYR A 549 -4.13 -16.73 20.86
CA TYR A 549 -2.71 -16.44 21.01
C TYR A 549 -2.14 -17.32 22.13
N VAL A 550 -1.14 -18.13 21.82
CA VAL A 550 -0.43 -18.96 22.81
C VAL A 550 1.00 -18.46 22.93
N GLU A 551 1.26 -17.75 24.02
CA GLU A 551 2.58 -17.21 24.32
C GLU A 551 3.62 -18.33 24.47
N GLU A 552 4.78 -18.15 23.83
CA GLU A 552 5.93 -19.07 23.91
C GLU A 552 5.59 -20.55 23.61
N ILE A 553 4.65 -20.80 22.70
CA ILE A 553 4.20 -22.17 22.36
C ILE A 553 5.37 -23.13 22.07
N ASP A 554 6.40 -22.69 21.35
CA ASP A 554 7.60 -23.50 21.07
C ASP A 554 8.26 -24.04 22.35
N GLN A 555 8.36 -23.21 23.40
CA GLN A 555 8.97 -23.57 24.67
C GLN A 555 8.03 -24.44 25.50
N LYS A 556 6.74 -24.10 25.53
CA LYS A 556 5.71 -24.85 26.25
C LYS A 556 5.56 -26.29 25.73
N LEU A 557 5.60 -26.49 24.41
CA LEU A 557 5.52 -27.83 23.81
C LEU A 557 6.71 -28.72 24.18
N LYS A 558 7.88 -28.13 24.46
CA LYS A 558 9.05 -28.89 24.91
C LYS A 558 9.01 -29.21 26.39
N SER A 559 8.58 -28.24 27.20
CA SER A 559 8.59 -28.38 28.65
C SER A 559 7.43 -29.25 29.14
N ASN A 560 6.23 -29.05 28.61
CA ASN A 560 5.04 -29.79 29.01
C ASN A 560 3.95 -29.78 27.92
N MET A 561 3.92 -30.83 27.10
CA MET A 561 2.93 -31.04 26.03
C MET A 561 1.49 -31.06 26.58
N ASP A 562 1.25 -31.77 27.68
CA ASP A 562 -0.09 -31.96 28.25
C ASP A 562 -0.66 -30.64 28.79
N GLN A 563 0.18 -29.83 29.44
CA GLN A 563 -0.23 -28.50 29.90
C GLN A 563 -0.56 -27.59 28.72
N THR A 564 0.26 -27.62 27.66
CA THR A 564 0.04 -26.82 26.44
C THR A 564 -1.25 -27.23 25.73
N LEU A 565 -1.48 -28.53 25.61
CA LEU A 565 -2.72 -29.10 25.07
C LEU A 565 -3.94 -28.61 25.86
N ASN A 566 -3.89 -28.70 27.19
CA ASN A 566 -4.97 -28.22 28.06
C ASN A 566 -5.22 -26.71 27.91
N GLU A 567 -4.16 -25.90 27.75
CA GLU A 567 -4.28 -24.46 27.49
C GLU A 567 -5.00 -24.20 26.16
N ILE A 568 -4.62 -24.91 25.09
CA ILE A 568 -5.24 -24.79 23.76
C ILE A 568 -6.70 -25.22 23.79
N GLN A 569 -7.00 -26.39 24.38
CA GLN A 569 -8.37 -26.93 24.44
C GLN A 569 -9.31 -26.01 25.22
N LYS A 570 -8.84 -25.44 26.33
CA LYS A 570 -9.60 -24.44 27.11
C LYS A 570 -9.75 -23.14 26.35
N GLY A 571 -8.68 -22.64 25.74
CA GLY A 571 -8.67 -21.34 25.05
C GLY A 571 -9.53 -21.32 23.78
N LEU A 572 -9.65 -22.45 23.08
CA LEU A 572 -10.52 -22.60 21.90
C LEU A 572 -11.86 -23.25 22.23
N ASN A 573 -12.07 -23.72 23.46
CA ASN A 573 -13.24 -24.48 23.90
C ASN A 573 -13.54 -25.71 23.01
N VAL A 574 -12.48 -26.44 22.63
CA VAL A 574 -12.57 -27.63 21.78
C VAL A 574 -11.61 -28.69 22.30
N MET A 575 -12.14 -29.86 22.67
CA MET A 575 -11.32 -30.97 23.16
C MET A 575 -10.58 -31.70 22.05
N LYS A 576 -11.20 -31.85 20.87
CA LYS A 576 -10.62 -32.54 19.73
C LYS A 576 -11.09 -31.90 18.43
N PHE A 577 -10.18 -31.74 17.49
CA PHE A 577 -10.44 -31.24 16.14
C PHE A 577 -10.61 -32.41 15.18
N ASP A 578 -11.36 -32.21 14.10
CA ASP A 578 -11.49 -33.21 13.05
C ASP A 578 -10.24 -33.22 12.14
N VAL A 579 -9.66 -32.04 11.90
CA VAL A 579 -8.51 -31.86 11.02
C VAL A 579 -7.58 -30.77 11.55
N VAL A 580 -6.28 -31.04 11.55
CA VAL A 580 -5.23 -30.03 11.76
C VAL A 580 -4.51 -29.77 10.44
N ILE A 581 -4.29 -28.50 10.11
CA ILE A 581 -3.57 -28.07 8.92
C ILE A 581 -2.43 -27.11 9.29
N GLY A 582 -1.48 -26.95 8.38
CA GLY A 582 -0.56 -25.82 8.40
C GLY A 582 0.87 -26.17 8.03
N ASN A 583 1.75 -25.21 8.31
CA ASN A 583 3.19 -25.29 8.10
C ASN A 583 3.89 -24.93 9.42
N PRO A 584 4.12 -25.91 10.30
CA PRO A 584 4.73 -25.67 11.60
C PRO A 584 6.16 -25.14 11.46
N PRO A 585 6.71 -24.47 12.49
CA PRO A 585 8.10 -24.03 12.45
C PRO A 585 9.05 -25.23 12.31
N HIS A 586 10.00 -25.15 11.37
CA HIS A 586 10.92 -26.25 11.09
C HIS A 586 12.02 -26.37 12.15
N GLN A 587 12.48 -25.24 12.66
CA GLN A 587 13.61 -25.18 13.59
C GLN A 587 13.35 -24.15 14.68
N GLU A 588 14.07 -24.30 15.78
CA GLU A 588 14.06 -23.35 16.87
C GLU A 588 14.73 -22.03 16.49
N LYS A 589 14.45 -20.99 17.28
CA LYS A 589 15.31 -19.81 17.32
C LYS A 589 16.69 -20.22 17.84
N SER A 590 17.77 -19.79 17.18
CA SER A 590 19.14 -20.05 17.65
C SER A 590 19.31 -19.55 19.08
N ILE A 591 19.95 -20.31 19.96
CA ILE A 591 20.38 -19.84 21.29
C ILE A 591 21.86 -19.44 21.20
N GLY A 592 22.18 -18.19 21.53
CA GLY A 592 23.54 -17.65 21.45
C GLY A 592 24.12 -17.62 20.02
N ASP A 593 25.44 -17.90 19.91
CA ASP A 593 26.20 -17.94 18.65
C ASP A 593 26.18 -19.33 17.97
N SER A 594 25.38 -20.28 18.45
CA SER A 594 25.28 -21.62 17.85
C SER A 594 24.69 -21.54 16.43
N THR A 595 25.41 -22.14 15.47
CA THR A 595 24.97 -22.27 14.08
C THR A 595 24.01 -23.44 13.87
N GLN A 596 23.91 -24.37 14.82
CA GLN A 596 22.93 -25.45 14.79
C GLN A 596 21.62 -25.02 15.46
N LYS A 597 20.53 -25.06 14.71
CA LYS A 597 19.16 -24.89 15.21
C LYS A 597 18.50 -26.25 15.34
N PRO A 598 18.13 -26.71 16.55
CA PRO A 598 17.43 -27.97 16.71
C PRO A 598 16.07 -27.94 16.00
N PRO A 599 15.58 -29.09 15.50
CA PRO A 599 14.27 -29.18 14.86
C PRO A 599 13.16 -29.08 15.90
N ILE A 600 12.09 -28.34 15.59
CA ILE A 600 10.92 -28.21 16.48
C ILE A 600 9.62 -28.76 15.86
N TYR A 601 9.58 -28.95 14.54
CA TYR A 601 8.40 -29.42 13.82
C TYR A 601 7.82 -30.73 14.38
N HIS A 602 8.69 -31.65 14.84
CA HIS A 602 8.27 -32.92 15.43
C HIS A 602 7.37 -32.75 16.68
N LYS A 603 7.56 -31.68 17.46
CA LYS A 603 6.69 -31.34 18.60
C LYS A 603 5.33 -30.81 18.16
N PHE A 604 5.28 -30.05 17.08
CA PHE A 604 4.01 -29.62 16.49
C PHE A 604 3.25 -30.79 15.84
N MET A 605 3.97 -31.75 15.26
CA MET A 605 3.37 -33.00 14.77
C MET A 605 2.76 -33.81 15.92
N GLU A 606 3.51 -34.00 17.02
CA GLU A 606 3.01 -34.66 18.24
C GLU A 606 1.74 -33.98 18.78
N LEU A 607 1.73 -32.65 18.86
CA LEU A 607 0.55 -31.88 19.25
C LEU A 607 -0.62 -32.14 18.30
N ALA A 608 -0.39 -32.06 16.98
CA ALA A 608 -1.42 -32.26 15.97
C ALA A 608 -2.06 -33.65 16.05
N TYR A 609 -1.25 -34.69 16.23
CA TYR A 609 -1.72 -36.07 16.38
C TYR A 609 -2.45 -36.31 17.70
N THR A 610 -2.14 -35.53 18.74
CA THR A 610 -2.82 -35.65 20.03
C THR A 610 -4.18 -34.94 20.01
N ILE A 611 -4.27 -33.80 19.33
CA ILE A 611 -5.46 -32.94 19.36
C ILE A 611 -6.44 -33.20 18.20
N SER A 612 -6.09 -34.05 17.24
CA SER A 612 -6.89 -34.30 16.03
C SER A 612 -6.77 -35.72 15.51
N ASP A 613 -7.83 -36.21 14.85
CA ASP A 613 -7.83 -37.50 14.15
C ASP A 613 -7.09 -37.47 12.82
N LYS A 614 -7.04 -36.30 12.18
CA LYS A 614 -6.32 -36.08 10.91
C LYS A 614 -5.40 -34.87 11.02
N ALA A 615 -4.21 -34.97 10.45
CA ALA A 615 -3.27 -33.87 10.38
C ALA A 615 -2.62 -33.81 8.99
N VAL A 616 -2.53 -32.62 8.41
CA VAL A 616 -1.92 -32.34 7.12
C VAL A 616 -0.92 -31.20 7.30
N LEU A 617 0.37 -31.53 7.26
CA LEU A 617 1.44 -30.61 7.64
C LEU A 617 2.55 -30.62 6.59
N ILE A 618 3.09 -29.44 6.25
CA ILE A 618 4.37 -29.35 5.54
C ILE A 618 5.51 -29.45 6.56
N THR A 619 6.42 -30.41 6.40
CA THR A 619 7.61 -30.53 7.27
C THR A 619 8.89 -30.90 6.51
N PRO A 620 10.08 -30.67 7.08
CA PRO A 620 11.32 -31.23 6.54
C PRO A 620 11.27 -32.77 6.49
N ALA A 621 11.78 -33.38 5.43
CA ALA A 621 11.61 -34.82 5.19
C ALA A 621 12.74 -35.70 5.76
N ARG A 622 13.73 -35.13 6.47
CA ARG A 622 14.93 -35.87 6.91
C ARG A 622 14.62 -37.08 7.81
N PHE A 623 13.57 -36.99 8.62
CA PHE A 623 13.18 -38.06 9.54
C PHE A 623 12.76 -39.35 8.83
N LEU A 624 12.29 -39.28 7.58
CA LEU A 624 11.92 -40.46 6.77
C LEU A 624 13.11 -41.37 6.49
N PHE A 625 14.32 -40.85 6.59
CA PHE A 625 15.57 -41.58 6.34
C PHE A 625 16.32 -41.90 7.63
N ASN A 626 15.65 -41.80 8.79
CA ASN A 626 16.26 -41.80 10.12
C ASN A 626 17.47 -40.85 10.21
N ALA A 627 17.36 -39.68 9.58
CA ALA A 627 18.44 -38.70 9.45
C ALA A 627 18.03 -37.34 10.03
N GLY A 628 19.02 -36.49 10.27
CA GLY A 628 18.81 -35.17 10.86
C GLY A 628 18.99 -35.18 12.38
N ALA A 629 18.35 -34.23 13.07
CA ALA A 629 18.56 -33.98 14.49
C ALA A 629 17.27 -34.17 15.32
N THR A 630 16.22 -34.76 14.74
CA THR A 630 15.08 -35.27 15.50
C THR A 630 15.49 -36.54 16.27
N PRO A 631 14.88 -36.84 17.44
CA PRO A 631 15.23 -38.04 18.20
C PRO A 631 15.07 -39.31 17.36
N GLU A 632 16.03 -40.22 17.46
CA GLU A 632 16.05 -41.48 16.70
C GLU A 632 14.82 -42.35 16.98
N ASP A 633 14.44 -42.48 18.26
CA ASP A 633 13.23 -43.19 18.66
C ASP A 633 11.95 -42.59 18.04
N TRP A 634 11.91 -41.26 17.89
CA TRP A 634 10.79 -40.58 17.23
C TRP A 634 10.78 -40.85 15.73
N ASN A 635 11.94 -40.82 15.06
CA ASN A 635 12.03 -41.18 13.64
C ASN A 635 11.54 -42.62 13.41
N HIS A 636 12.01 -43.57 14.23
CA HIS A 636 11.57 -44.96 14.16
C HIS A 636 10.07 -45.12 14.40
N LYS A 637 9.49 -44.37 15.35
CA LYS A 637 8.04 -44.32 15.56
C LYS A 637 7.32 -43.87 14.29
N MET A 638 7.76 -42.77 13.67
CA MET A 638 7.11 -42.22 12.48
C MET A 638 7.24 -43.13 11.25
N ILE A 639 8.42 -43.72 11.02
CA ILE A 639 8.68 -44.61 9.88
C ILE A 639 7.82 -45.88 9.95
N ASN A 640 7.56 -46.38 11.16
CA ASN A 640 6.77 -47.58 11.38
C ASN A 640 5.26 -47.30 11.62
N ASP A 641 4.82 -46.05 11.54
CA ASP A 641 3.41 -45.70 11.74
C ASP A 641 2.60 -45.96 10.45
N ASN A 642 1.73 -46.96 10.50
CA ASN A 642 0.86 -47.34 9.37
C ASN A 642 -0.17 -46.25 8.99
N HIS A 643 -0.35 -45.21 9.81
CA HIS A 643 -1.24 -44.09 9.54
C HIS A 643 -0.53 -42.92 8.86
N LEU A 644 0.81 -42.89 8.89
CA LEU A 644 1.58 -41.85 8.18
C LEU A 644 1.54 -42.12 6.68
N LYS A 645 1.02 -41.15 5.91
CA LYS A 645 1.01 -41.18 4.45
C LYS A 645 1.76 -39.97 3.91
N ILE A 646 2.60 -40.20 2.91
CA ILE A 646 3.28 -39.13 2.18
C ILE A 646 2.50 -38.85 0.90
N VAL A 647 1.89 -37.68 0.82
CA VAL A 647 1.09 -37.26 -0.35
C VAL A 647 1.95 -36.53 -1.36
N TYR A 648 2.96 -35.81 -0.87
CA TYR A 648 3.90 -35.09 -1.72
C TYR A 648 5.30 -35.09 -1.12
N PHE A 649 6.30 -35.35 -1.95
CA PHE A 649 7.71 -35.27 -1.58
C PHE A 649 8.46 -34.47 -2.63
N GLU A 650 9.24 -33.48 -2.17
CA GLU A 650 10.14 -32.71 -3.00
C GLU A 650 11.53 -32.73 -2.38
N ASN A 651 12.52 -33.16 -3.15
CA ASN A 651 13.90 -33.26 -2.68
C ASN A 651 14.55 -31.87 -2.55
N VAL A 652 14.09 -30.90 -3.33
CA VAL A 652 14.66 -29.55 -3.41
C VAL A 652 13.61 -28.51 -2.97
N SER A 653 13.70 -28.07 -1.71
CA SER A 653 12.84 -27.02 -1.12
C SER A 653 12.65 -25.77 -1.99
N TYR A 654 13.65 -25.40 -2.81
CA TYR A 654 13.58 -24.28 -3.75
C TYR A 654 12.39 -24.34 -4.72
N ASN A 655 11.95 -25.54 -5.13
CA ASN A 655 10.83 -25.71 -6.08
C ASN A 655 9.48 -25.35 -5.47
N ILE A 656 9.37 -25.41 -4.13
CA ILE A 656 8.17 -25.07 -3.37
C ILE A 656 8.28 -23.66 -2.79
N PHE A 657 9.44 -23.34 -2.24
CA PHE A 657 9.76 -22.06 -1.60
C PHE A 657 10.93 -21.38 -2.33
N PRO A 658 10.64 -20.54 -3.35
CA PRO A 658 11.68 -19.92 -4.16
C PRO A 658 12.66 -19.10 -3.32
N ASN A 659 13.95 -19.30 -3.58
CA ASN A 659 15.11 -18.71 -2.88
C ASN A 659 15.39 -19.26 -1.48
N THR A 660 14.84 -20.43 -1.14
CA THR A 660 15.22 -21.18 0.07
C THR A 660 15.91 -22.49 -0.31
N ASN A 661 16.86 -22.94 0.52
CA ASN A 661 17.54 -24.22 0.34
C ASN A 661 17.84 -24.85 1.71
N PHE A 662 16.86 -25.59 2.25
CA PHE A 662 16.97 -26.29 3.53
C PHE A 662 16.80 -27.81 3.39
N GLY A 663 16.90 -28.32 2.16
CA GLY A 663 16.79 -29.75 1.83
C GLY A 663 15.40 -30.15 1.36
N SER A 664 15.04 -31.40 1.65
CA SER A 664 13.79 -32.04 1.22
C SER A 664 12.60 -31.70 2.12
N ILE A 665 11.43 -31.63 1.50
CA ILE A 665 10.15 -31.31 2.13
C ILE A 665 9.17 -32.43 1.85
N VAL A 666 8.30 -32.69 2.83
CA VAL A 666 7.21 -33.65 2.72
C VAL A 666 5.89 -33.02 3.16
N VAL A 667 4.81 -33.47 2.52
CA VAL A 667 3.40 -33.23 2.89
C VAL A 667 2.72 -34.53 3.26
#